data_AF-A0A5C8I5G5-F1
#
_entry.id   AF-A0A5C8I5G5-F1
#
_cell.length_a   1.000
_cell.length_b   1.000
_cell.length_c   1.000
_cell.angle_alpha   90.00
_cell.angle_beta   90.00
_cell.angle_gamma   90.00
#
_symmetry.space_group_name_H-M   'P 1'
#
loop_
_entity.id
_entity.type
_entity.pdbx_description
1 polymer ?
#
loop_
_entity_poly.entity_id
_entity_poly.type
_entity_poly.pdbx_seq_one_letter_code
_entity_poly.pdbx_strand_id
1 'polypeptide(L)'
;MTRRPFIAALVVVVAALTGCTASAPPPVAATTPAAVELLPAERNPAAAPLRLAEDLIPPTNRWFSSLVFSEVPLPVFPFPLAFAPTPTGFSLDLPTVAVTADSIATPFSGGLAVDLGAATFTVTAYDEVAVTLTYADADGAAIADVTIAEGWPAVGVTARRALPIAFGGSLASAGDGAWTMKADGTAFAVVAANAEARGDALEIPAGESAQVSALPVDAEPATWIAAFGDPVAGAVTSFEASATRGGEAASTRLEYTGTAGTVLVPFPGMAAAGACDLGSYDTAYGQVDACRGTTLERRVARISPRASFDLTGLDGEAHGELVDQLSADLAGTGDAPEDTYFGGKALARLATLLALARSLGEDDLAERAADLLEAGLGPWAQVDGCAARDERCFAYDARLHTVVGREPSFGSEEGNDHHFHYGHFLFAAGVLAEERPEAVEMLRPVMDLLAADIAAGGDPLPGLRVFDPYRGHSWASGLSPFADGNNQESSSEAVAAWNGLALWAAAAGNADLRERAEWLLSGEADSARRLWLEPTGLPDGYAHTVVSLTWGAKRDHATWFSDEPSAILGIQLLPVSPIGLQYLAGDPRRVALNVAGAGGESAFGGPLGDYVLLYSALAGPAALDRAEELARERASWDDGLSRSAALAWLAAVRLRSG
;
A
#
# COMPACT_ATOMS: atom_id res chain seq x y z
N MET A 1 -55.84 41.32 54.94
CA MET A 1 -55.35 41.66 53.58
C MET A 1 -54.02 40.97 53.37
N THR A 2 -54.06 40.00 52.47
CA THR A 2 -53.17 38.85 52.30
C THR A 2 -51.91 39.20 51.50
N ARG A 3 -50.74 38.89 52.07
CA ARG A 3 -49.45 38.83 51.38
C ARG A 3 -49.42 37.57 50.50
N ARG A 4 -49.19 37.73 49.19
CA ARG A 4 -48.97 36.63 48.23
C ARG A 4 -47.47 36.40 48.02
N PRO A 5 -47.02 35.14 47.86
CA PRO A 5 -45.61 34.79 47.67
C PRO A 5 -45.20 34.91 46.19
N PHE A 6 -43.93 35.26 45.97
CA PHE A 6 -43.25 35.20 44.68
C PHE A 6 -42.96 33.73 44.33
N ILE A 7 -43.46 33.29 43.18
CA ILE A 7 -43.09 32.01 42.56
C ILE A 7 -41.98 32.30 41.54
N ALA A 8 -40.81 31.72 41.76
CA ALA A 8 -39.71 31.73 40.81
C ALA A 8 -40.02 30.74 39.68
N ALA A 9 -40.16 31.24 38.45
CA ALA A 9 -40.30 30.41 37.26
C ALA A 9 -38.91 29.92 36.84
N LEU A 10 -38.67 28.61 36.99
CA LEU A 10 -37.51 27.91 36.48
C LEU A 10 -37.67 27.76 34.96
N VAL A 11 -36.88 28.50 34.18
CA VAL A 11 -36.78 28.31 32.73
C VAL A 11 -35.94 27.06 32.49
N VAL A 12 -36.59 25.96 32.11
CA VAL A 12 -35.92 24.77 31.58
C VAL A 12 -35.47 25.08 30.16
N VAL A 13 -34.17 25.29 29.97
CA VAL A 13 -33.55 25.28 28.65
C VAL A 13 -33.46 23.82 28.21
N VAL A 14 -34.35 23.42 27.30
CA VAL A 14 -34.22 22.16 26.56
C VAL A 14 -33.07 22.34 25.58
N ALA A 15 -31.89 21.82 25.94
CA ALA A 15 -30.81 21.64 24.99
C ALA A 15 -31.23 20.54 24.01
N ALA A 16 -31.64 20.93 22.80
CA ALA A 16 -31.76 20.02 21.68
C ALA A 16 -30.34 19.53 21.33
N LEU A 17 -29.97 18.35 21.85
CA LEU A 17 -28.86 17.57 21.34
C LEU A 17 -29.24 17.13 19.92
N THR A 18 -28.95 17.97 18.94
CA THR A 18 -28.83 17.52 17.55
C THR A 18 -27.64 16.56 17.52
N GLY A 19 -27.93 15.27 17.61
CA GLY A 19 -26.96 14.24 17.32
C GLY A 19 -26.46 14.47 15.90
N CYS A 20 -25.20 14.90 15.77
CA CYS A 20 -24.46 14.74 14.53
C CYS A 20 -24.31 13.23 14.33
N THR A 21 -25.26 12.60 13.65
CA THR A 21 -24.97 11.36 12.93
C THR A 21 -24.00 11.76 11.84
N ALA A 22 -22.70 11.63 12.09
CA ALA A 22 -21.72 11.60 11.02
C ALA A 22 -22.18 10.47 10.09
N SER A 23 -22.64 10.84 8.89
CA SER A 23 -22.88 9.85 7.83
C SER A 23 -21.56 9.14 7.62
N ALA A 24 -21.57 7.80 7.69
CA ALA A 24 -20.40 7.02 7.31
C ALA A 24 -19.96 7.45 5.90
N PRO A 25 -18.67 7.73 5.68
CA PRO A 25 -18.18 8.04 4.35
C PRO A 25 -18.54 6.90 3.38
N PRO A 26 -18.82 7.20 2.11
CA PRO A 26 -19.17 6.17 1.14
C PRO A 26 -18.04 5.13 1.02
N PRO A 27 -18.36 3.86 0.76
CA PRO A 27 -17.35 2.85 0.44
C PRO A 27 -16.52 3.30 -0.78
N VAL A 28 -15.32 2.75 -0.93
CA VAL A 28 -14.45 2.98 -2.12
C VAL A 28 -15.16 2.41 -3.36
N ALA A 29 -16.08 3.16 -3.95
CA ALA A 29 -16.80 2.73 -5.14
C ALA A 29 -15.99 3.04 -6.41
N ALA A 30 -16.02 2.11 -7.37
CA ALA A 30 -15.71 2.41 -8.76
C ALA A 30 -16.92 3.14 -9.37
N THR A 31 -16.75 4.40 -9.79
CA THR A 31 -17.88 5.26 -10.17
C THR A 31 -18.03 5.49 -11.68
N THR A 32 -17.26 4.81 -12.53
CA THR A 32 -17.44 4.91 -13.99
C THR A 32 -16.78 3.72 -14.72
N PRO A 33 -17.33 3.23 -15.84
CA PRO A 33 -16.61 2.31 -16.72
C PRO A 33 -15.27 2.96 -17.13
N ALA A 34 -14.19 2.19 -17.06
CA ALA A 34 -12.92 2.65 -17.60
C ALA A 34 -12.99 2.54 -19.13
N ALA A 35 -12.54 3.57 -19.85
CA ALA A 35 -12.56 3.59 -21.32
C ALA A 35 -11.44 2.73 -21.93
N VAL A 36 -11.25 1.50 -21.43
CA VAL A 36 -10.16 0.60 -21.80
C VAL A 36 -10.19 0.21 -23.27
N GLU A 37 -11.37 0.28 -23.91
CA GLU A 37 -11.57 0.05 -25.34
C GLU A 37 -10.87 1.09 -26.23
N LEU A 38 -10.39 2.20 -25.67
CA LEU A 38 -9.57 3.17 -26.39
C LEU A 38 -8.18 2.62 -26.71
N LEU A 39 -7.65 1.70 -25.88
CA LEU A 39 -6.33 1.12 -26.07
C LEU A 39 -6.37 -0.14 -26.95
N PRO A 40 -5.34 -0.39 -27.77
CA PRO A 40 -5.16 -1.65 -28.45
C PRO A 40 -5.16 -2.83 -27.47
N ALA A 41 -5.85 -3.90 -27.85
CA ALA A 41 -5.86 -5.12 -27.05
C ALA A 41 -4.48 -5.80 -27.09
N GLU A 42 -4.05 -6.25 -25.92
CA GLU A 42 -2.89 -7.09 -25.69
C GLU A 42 -3.31 -8.35 -24.93
N ARG A 43 -2.44 -9.35 -24.90
CA ARG A 43 -2.70 -10.58 -24.15
C ARG A 43 -1.41 -11.08 -23.52
N ASN A 44 -1.32 -11.02 -22.19
CA ASN A 44 -0.19 -11.59 -21.49
C ASN A 44 -0.32 -13.13 -21.39
N PRO A 45 0.62 -13.91 -21.95
CA PRO A 45 0.60 -15.36 -21.84
C PRO A 45 0.96 -15.86 -20.43
N ALA A 46 1.72 -15.09 -19.63
CA ALA A 46 2.29 -15.49 -18.33
C ALA A 46 1.22 -15.80 -17.25
N ALA A 47 0.02 -15.25 -17.37
CA ALA A 47 -1.04 -15.39 -16.37
C ALA A 47 -1.82 -16.74 -16.43
N ALA A 48 -1.20 -17.86 -16.83
CA ALA A 48 -1.87 -19.15 -17.05
C ALA A 48 -1.38 -20.28 -16.14
N PRO A 49 -2.29 -21.11 -15.55
CA PRO A 49 -3.76 -20.99 -15.45
C PRO A 49 -4.23 -20.18 -14.22
N LEU A 50 -5.43 -19.60 -14.29
CA LEU A 50 -6.06 -18.81 -13.21
C LEU A 50 -6.99 -19.67 -12.37
N ARG A 51 -6.85 -19.66 -11.03
CA ARG A 51 -7.83 -20.26 -10.09
C ARG A 51 -8.84 -19.22 -9.62
N LEU A 52 -9.56 -18.61 -10.57
CA LEU A 52 -10.51 -17.53 -10.32
C LEU A 52 -11.85 -17.81 -10.99
N ALA A 53 -12.95 -17.47 -10.32
CA ALA A 53 -14.28 -17.49 -10.93
C ALA A 53 -14.38 -16.52 -12.12
N GLU A 54 -15.14 -16.90 -13.16
CA GLU A 54 -15.19 -16.17 -14.44
C GLU A 54 -15.75 -14.75 -14.34
N ASP A 55 -16.52 -14.45 -13.30
CA ASP A 55 -17.17 -13.15 -13.06
C ASP A 55 -16.32 -12.18 -12.23
N LEU A 56 -15.13 -12.60 -11.78
CA LEU A 56 -14.24 -11.78 -10.98
C LEU A 56 -13.12 -11.16 -11.82
N ILE A 57 -12.80 -9.90 -11.49
CA ILE A 57 -11.60 -9.24 -12.00
C ILE A 57 -10.35 -9.91 -11.38
N PRO A 58 -9.28 -10.18 -12.13
CA PRO A 58 -8.06 -10.75 -11.57
C PRO A 58 -7.42 -9.81 -10.52
N PRO A 59 -7.23 -10.27 -9.27
CA PRO A 59 -6.73 -9.44 -8.19
C PRO A 59 -5.19 -9.38 -8.21
N THR A 60 -4.59 -8.59 -9.10
CA THR A 60 -3.13 -8.34 -9.09
C THR A 60 -2.73 -7.45 -7.92
N ASN A 61 -1.47 -7.55 -7.48
CA ASN A 61 -0.88 -6.68 -6.43
C ASN A 61 -1.59 -6.76 -5.08
N ARG A 62 -2.17 -7.91 -4.75
CA ARG A 62 -2.77 -8.21 -3.45
C ARG A 62 -1.86 -9.11 -2.64
N TRP A 63 -2.05 -9.10 -1.32
CA TRP A 63 -1.40 -10.04 -0.41
C TRP A 63 -1.75 -11.52 -0.74
N PHE A 64 -2.87 -11.74 -1.45
CA PHE A 64 -3.39 -13.05 -1.83
C PHE A 64 -3.32 -13.38 -3.34
N SER A 65 -2.69 -12.54 -4.18
CA SER A 65 -2.66 -12.76 -5.64
C SER A 65 -2.13 -14.14 -6.03
N SER A 66 -1.19 -14.68 -5.27
CA SER A 66 -0.60 -16.01 -5.49
C SER A 66 -1.62 -17.16 -5.48
N LEU A 67 -2.76 -17.01 -4.79
CA LEU A 67 -3.84 -18.00 -4.77
C LEU A 67 -4.44 -18.19 -6.17
N VAL A 68 -4.49 -17.11 -6.95
CA VAL A 68 -5.05 -17.07 -8.31
C VAL A 68 -4.02 -17.47 -9.36
N PHE A 69 -2.81 -16.89 -9.28
CA PHE A 69 -1.85 -16.92 -10.40
C PHE A 69 -0.78 -18.00 -10.30
N SER A 70 -0.41 -18.46 -9.11
CA SER A 70 0.72 -19.39 -8.98
C SER A 70 0.38 -20.79 -9.48
N GLU A 71 1.23 -21.41 -10.29
CA GLU A 71 1.02 -22.78 -10.80
C GLU A 71 0.85 -23.80 -9.67
N VAL A 72 1.60 -23.62 -8.58
CA VAL A 72 1.47 -24.35 -7.33
C VAL A 72 0.93 -23.39 -6.28
N PRO A 73 -0.08 -23.77 -5.48
CA PRO A 73 -0.58 -22.89 -4.44
C PRO A 73 0.53 -22.53 -3.44
N LEU A 74 0.76 -21.23 -3.26
CA LEU A 74 1.74 -20.70 -2.32
C LEU A 74 1.05 -20.25 -1.03
N PRO A 75 1.76 -20.23 0.11
CA PRO A 75 1.24 -19.61 1.32
C PRO A 75 0.99 -18.12 1.12
N VAL A 76 -0.01 -17.60 1.82
CA VAL A 76 -0.36 -16.18 1.94
C VAL A 76 -0.40 -15.80 3.41
N PHE A 77 -0.29 -14.51 3.71
CA PHE A 77 0.00 -14.02 5.07
C PHE A 77 -1.07 -13.05 5.56
N PRO A 78 -2.32 -13.53 5.83
CA PRO A 78 -3.36 -12.71 6.45
C PRO A 78 -2.96 -12.41 7.90
N PHE A 79 -2.25 -11.30 8.11
CA PHE A 79 -1.61 -10.95 9.38
C PHE A 79 -2.58 -11.12 10.57
N PRO A 80 -2.18 -11.77 11.69
CA PRO A 80 -0.83 -12.27 11.99
C PRO A 80 -0.58 -13.72 11.55
N LEU A 81 -1.50 -14.32 10.80
CA LEU A 81 -1.45 -15.73 10.42
C LEU A 81 -0.71 -15.94 9.09
N ALA A 82 -0.34 -17.19 8.84
CA ALA A 82 -0.04 -17.68 7.51
C ALA A 82 -1.04 -18.79 7.14
N PHE A 83 -1.50 -18.76 5.88
CA PHE A 83 -2.46 -19.70 5.34
C PHE A 83 -1.93 -20.31 4.05
N ALA A 84 -1.96 -21.62 3.94
CA ALA A 84 -1.58 -22.33 2.72
C ALA A 84 -2.72 -23.23 2.25
N PRO A 85 -3.35 -22.97 1.10
CA PRO A 85 -4.34 -23.90 0.56
C PRO A 85 -3.65 -25.18 0.06
N THR A 86 -4.36 -26.29 0.13
CA THR A 86 -3.94 -27.59 -0.42
C THR A 86 -5.06 -28.12 -1.31
N PRO A 87 -4.85 -29.18 -2.11
CA PRO A 87 -5.94 -29.77 -2.88
C PRO A 87 -7.09 -30.31 -2.02
N THR A 88 -6.82 -30.81 -0.81
CA THR A 88 -7.82 -31.49 0.03
C THR A 88 -8.41 -30.60 1.14
N GLY A 89 -7.75 -29.49 1.47
CA GLY A 89 -8.16 -28.53 2.48
C GLY A 89 -7.10 -27.44 2.62
N PHE A 90 -6.64 -27.11 3.81
CA PHE A 90 -5.63 -26.06 4.01
C PHE A 90 -4.76 -26.30 5.24
N SER A 91 -3.65 -25.58 5.32
CA SER A 91 -2.84 -25.43 6.52
C SER A 91 -2.99 -24.02 7.08
N LEU A 92 -3.23 -23.92 8.37
CA LEU A 92 -3.25 -22.66 9.13
C LEU A 92 -2.07 -22.63 10.09
N ASP A 93 -1.20 -21.65 9.94
CA ASP A 93 0.00 -21.49 10.77
C ASP A 93 -0.05 -20.16 11.55
N LEU A 94 0.56 -20.18 12.73
CA LEU A 94 0.96 -18.98 13.46
C LEU A 94 2.49 -18.94 13.40
N PRO A 95 3.06 -18.24 12.40
CA PRO A 95 4.49 -18.23 12.18
C PRO A 95 5.27 -17.72 13.39
N THR A 96 6.40 -18.35 13.68
CA THR A 96 7.34 -17.86 14.69
C THR A 96 8.28 -16.83 14.10
N VAL A 97 8.54 -15.74 14.84
CA VAL A 97 9.52 -14.72 14.43
C VAL A 97 10.93 -15.29 14.47
N ALA A 98 11.60 -15.29 13.32
CA ALA A 98 12.99 -15.63 13.13
C ALA A 98 13.79 -14.37 12.76
N VAL A 99 14.90 -14.13 13.45
CA VAL A 99 15.69 -12.90 13.29
C VAL A 99 17.13 -13.24 12.91
N THR A 100 17.62 -12.55 11.89
CA THR A 100 19.04 -12.48 11.52
C THR A 100 19.49 -11.02 11.52
N ALA A 101 20.78 -10.76 11.26
CA ALA A 101 21.29 -9.40 11.16
C ALA A 101 20.54 -8.56 10.12
N ASP A 102 20.14 -9.17 9.00
CA ASP A 102 19.61 -8.47 7.83
C ASP A 102 18.13 -8.78 7.53
N SER A 103 17.47 -9.62 8.34
CA SER A 103 16.08 -10.02 8.08
C SER A 103 15.33 -10.36 9.36
N ILE A 104 14.07 -9.95 9.41
CA ILE A 104 13.06 -10.33 10.40
C ILE A 104 11.98 -11.10 9.62
N ALA A 105 11.91 -12.41 9.81
CA ALA A 105 11.02 -13.29 9.05
C ALA A 105 10.01 -13.99 9.95
N THR A 106 8.85 -14.29 9.38
CA THR A 106 7.75 -15.08 9.92
C THR A 106 7.36 -16.10 8.84
N PRO A 107 8.25 -17.05 8.50
CA PRO A 107 8.04 -17.97 7.39
C PRO A 107 6.93 -18.96 7.70
N PHE A 108 6.19 -19.37 6.67
CA PHE A 108 5.23 -20.47 6.80
C PHE A 108 5.96 -21.78 7.12
N SER A 109 5.49 -22.49 8.15
CA SER A 109 6.16 -23.66 8.73
C SER A 109 5.31 -24.94 8.75
N GLY A 110 4.08 -24.90 8.24
CA GLY A 110 3.20 -26.08 8.09
C GLY A 110 1.95 -26.04 8.95
N GLY A 111 2.06 -25.57 10.20
CA GLY A 111 0.96 -25.29 11.12
C GLY A 111 -0.05 -26.44 11.30
N LEU A 112 -1.30 -26.08 11.60
CA LEU A 112 -2.42 -27.01 11.67
C LEU A 112 -2.94 -27.36 10.28
N ALA A 113 -2.81 -28.63 9.89
CA ALA A 113 -3.49 -29.16 8.71
C ALA A 113 -4.99 -29.41 8.99
N VAL A 114 -5.83 -28.93 8.07
CA VAL A 114 -7.30 -29.09 8.06
C VAL A 114 -7.71 -29.73 6.74
N ASP A 115 -8.29 -30.92 6.79
CA ASP A 115 -8.74 -31.67 5.63
C ASP A 115 -10.26 -31.55 5.47
N LEU A 116 -10.69 -31.12 4.28
CA LEU A 116 -12.09 -30.97 3.89
C LEU A 116 -12.55 -32.11 2.97
N GLY A 117 -11.68 -33.05 2.61
CA GLY A 117 -11.95 -34.08 1.60
C GLY A 117 -12.15 -33.50 0.19
N ALA A 118 -11.59 -32.33 -0.08
CA ALA A 118 -11.64 -31.68 -1.39
C ALA A 118 -10.64 -32.31 -2.38
N ALA A 119 -10.71 -31.87 -3.63
CA ALA A 119 -9.71 -32.18 -4.65
C ALA A 119 -9.14 -30.91 -5.33
N THR A 120 -9.89 -29.81 -5.32
CA THR A 120 -9.52 -28.54 -5.93
C THR A 120 -10.11 -27.37 -5.15
N PHE A 121 -9.59 -26.16 -5.41
CA PHE A 121 -10.20 -24.92 -4.96
C PHE A 121 -10.19 -23.87 -6.07
N THR A 122 -11.03 -22.86 -5.94
CA THR A 122 -11.10 -21.67 -6.81
C THR A 122 -11.40 -20.45 -5.96
N VAL A 123 -10.78 -19.31 -6.25
CA VAL A 123 -11.14 -18.03 -5.62
C VAL A 123 -12.47 -17.56 -6.21
N THR A 124 -13.47 -17.37 -5.35
CA THR A 124 -14.87 -17.11 -5.74
C THR A 124 -15.46 -15.82 -5.16
N ALA A 125 -14.77 -15.19 -4.23
CA ALA A 125 -15.04 -13.83 -3.82
C ALA A 125 -13.79 -13.20 -3.21
N TYR A 126 -13.66 -11.88 -3.31
CA TYR A 126 -12.67 -11.11 -2.57
C TYR A 126 -13.11 -9.65 -2.43
N ASP A 127 -12.49 -8.97 -1.47
CA ASP A 127 -12.40 -7.51 -1.36
C ASP A 127 -10.93 -7.13 -1.12
N GLU A 128 -10.62 -5.90 -0.71
CA GLU A 128 -9.24 -5.50 -0.46
C GLU A 128 -8.58 -6.21 0.73
N VAL A 129 -9.37 -6.74 1.67
CA VAL A 129 -8.91 -7.28 2.97
C VAL A 129 -9.15 -8.78 3.10
N ALA A 130 -10.20 -9.31 2.45
CA ALA A 130 -10.64 -10.69 2.57
C ALA A 130 -10.71 -11.42 1.21
N VAL A 131 -10.52 -12.74 1.26
CA VAL A 131 -10.67 -13.63 0.10
C VAL A 131 -11.36 -14.92 0.50
N THR A 132 -12.24 -15.41 -0.37
CA THR A 132 -12.97 -16.68 -0.23
C THR A 132 -12.58 -17.66 -1.31
N LEU A 133 -12.21 -18.86 -0.88
CA LEU A 133 -11.88 -20.01 -1.71
C LEU A 133 -13.04 -21.01 -1.63
N THR A 134 -13.66 -21.34 -2.76
CA THR A 134 -14.61 -22.46 -2.82
C THR A 134 -13.83 -23.74 -3.12
N TYR A 135 -13.88 -24.70 -2.20
CA TYR A 135 -13.34 -26.04 -2.36
C TYR A 135 -14.36 -26.96 -3.02
N ALA A 136 -13.90 -27.83 -3.92
CA ALA A 136 -14.72 -28.79 -4.64
C ALA A 136 -14.14 -30.21 -4.56
N ASP A 137 -15.02 -31.22 -4.62
CA ASP A 137 -14.62 -32.62 -4.65
C ASP A 137 -14.06 -33.04 -6.03
N ALA A 138 -13.69 -34.31 -6.17
CA ALA A 138 -13.10 -34.85 -7.39
C ALA A 138 -14.03 -34.80 -8.62
N ASP A 139 -15.34 -34.69 -8.41
CA ASP A 139 -16.34 -34.54 -9.46
C ASP A 139 -16.60 -33.04 -9.81
N GLY A 140 -15.92 -32.12 -9.13
CA GLY A 140 -16.05 -30.68 -9.30
C GLY A 140 -17.25 -30.08 -8.58
N ALA A 141 -17.93 -30.82 -7.69
CA ALA A 141 -19.03 -30.27 -6.90
C ALA A 141 -18.49 -29.46 -5.71
N ALA A 142 -18.95 -28.21 -5.56
CA ALA A 142 -18.56 -27.35 -4.45
C ALA A 142 -19.02 -27.94 -3.10
N ILE A 143 -18.11 -28.02 -2.13
CA ILE A 143 -18.34 -28.66 -0.82
C ILE A 143 -18.23 -27.70 0.35
N ALA A 144 -17.40 -26.66 0.24
CA ALA A 144 -17.15 -25.69 1.30
C ALA A 144 -16.66 -24.36 0.73
N ASP A 145 -16.98 -23.28 1.40
CA ASP A 145 -16.32 -21.98 1.22
C ASP A 145 -15.38 -21.73 2.40
N VAL A 146 -14.15 -21.33 2.09
CA VAL A 146 -13.10 -21.02 3.07
C VAL A 146 -12.74 -19.55 2.94
N THR A 147 -13.02 -18.76 3.98
CA THR A 147 -12.76 -17.31 4.00
C THR A 147 -11.62 -17.00 4.95
N ILE A 148 -10.70 -16.15 4.50
CA ILE A 148 -9.61 -15.57 5.28
C ILE A 148 -9.60 -14.06 5.07
N ALA A 149 -9.14 -13.32 6.07
CA ALA A 149 -9.02 -11.86 6.00
C ALA A 149 -7.81 -11.39 6.79
N GLU A 150 -7.11 -10.38 6.27
CA GLU A 150 -6.07 -9.70 7.07
C GLU A 150 -6.66 -9.14 8.36
N GLY A 151 -5.91 -9.27 9.45
CA GLY A 151 -6.34 -8.85 10.79
C GLY A 151 -7.35 -9.76 11.45
N TRP A 152 -7.89 -10.77 10.77
CA TRP A 152 -8.78 -11.75 11.39
C TRP A 152 -7.97 -13.01 11.73
N PRO A 153 -7.69 -13.30 13.01
CA PRO A 153 -6.83 -14.41 13.42
C PRO A 153 -7.59 -15.76 13.37
N ALA A 154 -8.42 -15.97 12.35
CA ALA A 154 -9.15 -17.19 12.12
C ALA A 154 -9.41 -17.44 10.63
N VAL A 155 -9.76 -18.68 10.33
CA VAL A 155 -10.24 -19.14 9.02
C VAL A 155 -11.69 -19.56 9.20
N GLY A 156 -12.59 -19.01 8.40
CA GLY A 156 -13.99 -19.44 8.33
C GLY A 156 -14.16 -20.56 7.31
N VAL A 157 -14.90 -21.61 7.67
CA VAL A 157 -15.29 -22.70 6.77
C VAL A 157 -16.81 -22.82 6.80
N THR A 158 -17.48 -22.56 5.69
CA THR A 158 -18.94 -22.70 5.55
C THR A 158 -19.25 -23.89 4.66
N ALA A 159 -19.96 -24.88 5.20
CA ALA A 159 -20.21 -26.14 4.52
C ALA A 159 -21.39 -25.99 3.52
N ARG A 160 -21.18 -26.35 2.24
CA ARG A 160 -22.25 -26.33 1.21
C ARG A 160 -23.10 -27.60 1.21
N ARG A 161 -22.59 -28.65 1.85
CA ARG A 161 -23.26 -29.93 2.14
C ARG A 161 -22.74 -30.44 3.49
N ALA A 162 -23.31 -31.51 4.03
CA ALA A 162 -22.73 -32.15 5.21
C ALA A 162 -21.26 -32.51 4.94
N LEU A 163 -20.36 -32.01 5.80
CA LEU A 163 -18.93 -32.00 5.56
C LEU A 163 -18.18 -32.47 6.82
N PRO A 164 -17.52 -33.63 6.79
CA PRO A 164 -16.56 -33.97 7.82
C PRO A 164 -15.29 -33.13 7.63
N ILE A 165 -14.92 -32.35 8.65
CA ILE A 165 -13.64 -31.64 8.71
C ILE A 165 -12.72 -32.44 9.62
N ALA A 166 -11.63 -32.95 9.08
CA ALA A 166 -10.60 -33.64 9.87
C ALA A 166 -9.46 -32.69 10.20
N PHE A 167 -8.96 -32.79 11.42
CA PHE A 167 -7.86 -31.97 11.92
C PHE A 167 -6.64 -32.86 12.12
N GLY A 168 -5.44 -32.36 11.79
CA GLY A 168 -4.17 -33.07 11.98
C GLY A 168 -3.77 -33.35 13.44
N GLY A 169 -4.70 -33.26 14.40
CA GLY A 169 -4.47 -33.41 15.83
C GLY A 169 -5.76 -33.69 16.61
N SER A 170 -5.62 -34.00 17.90
CA SER A 170 -6.75 -34.35 18.76
C SER A 170 -7.54 -33.13 19.24
N LEU A 171 -8.85 -33.16 19.02
CA LEU A 171 -9.81 -32.19 19.54
C LEU A 171 -10.13 -32.45 21.02
N ALA A 172 -10.03 -31.42 21.84
CA ALA A 172 -10.53 -31.39 23.21
C ALA A 172 -11.73 -30.44 23.32
N SER A 173 -12.87 -30.93 23.81
CA SER A 173 -14.06 -30.09 23.99
C SER A 173 -13.78 -28.95 24.98
N ALA A 174 -14.21 -27.74 24.61
CA ALA A 174 -14.07 -26.51 25.39
C ALA A 174 -15.43 -25.88 25.76
N GLY A 175 -16.52 -26.61 25.54
CA GLY A 175 -17.90 -26.13 25.70
C GLY A 175 -18.79 -26.64 24.57
N ASP A 176 -20.06 -26.24 24.60
CA ASP A 176 -21.02 -26.56 23.54
C ASP A 176 -20.59 -25.90 22.24
N GLY A 177 -20.34 -26.69 21.20
CA GLY A 177 -19.95 -26.20 19.88
C GLY A 177 -18.54 -25.60 19.81
N ALA A 178 -17.66 -25.89 20.79
CA ALA A 178 -16.29 -25.39 20.78
C ALA A 178 -15.27 -26.45 21.21
N TRP A 179 -14.09 -26.38 20.59
CA TRP A 179 -12.97 -27.28 20.84
C TRP A 179 -11.64 -26.52 20.85
N THR A 180 -10.64 -27.15 21.44
CA THR A 180 -9.25 -26.72 21.41
C THR A 180 -8.36 -27.86 20.95
N MET A 181 -7.22 -27.53 20.36
CA MET A 181 -6.19 -28.51 20.00
C MET A 181 -4.80 -27.87 20.02
N LYS A 182 -3.78 -28.69 19.82
CA LYS A 182 -2.41 -28.22 19.61
C LYS A 182 -1.82 -28.86 18.36
N ALA A 183 -1.16 -28.06 17.54
CA ALA A 183 -0.35 -28.49 16.41
C ALA A 183 0.94 -27.67 16.41
N ASP A 184 2.08 -28.32 16.22
CA ASP A 184 3.42 -27.71 16.17
C ASP A 184 3.74 -26.75 17.34
N GLY A 185 3.21 -27.04 18.53
CA GLY A 185 3.40 -26.23 19.74
C GLY A 185 2.44 -25.06 19.88
N THR A 186 1.72 -24.68 18.82
CA THR A 186 0.68 -23.65 18.83
C THR A 186 -0.66 -24.22 19.30
N ALA A 187 -1.38 -23.46 20.11
CA ALA A 187 -2.73 -23.79 20.53
C ALA A 187 -3.74 -23.21 19.53
N PHE A 188 -4.77 -23.99 19.19
CA PHE A 188 -5.84 -23.58 18.29
C PHE A 188 -7.19 -23.74 18.97
N ALA A 189 -8.12 -22.85 18.63
CA ALA A 189 -9.54 -22.96 18.97
C ALA A 189 -10.36 -23.25 17.71
N VAL A 190 -11.38 -24.08 17.86
CA VAL A 190 -12.37 -24.36 16.81
C VAL A 190 -13.74 -24.04 17.36
N VAL A 191 -14.47 -23.13 16.70
CA VAL A 191 -15.85 -22.76 17.05
C VAL A 191 -16.77 -23.22 15.93
N ALA A 192 -17.67 -24.17 16.22
CA ALA A 192 -18.65 -24.70 15.28
C ALA A 192 -19.92 -25.11 16.06
N ALA A 193 -20.85 -24.17 16.23
CA ALA A 193 -21.99 -24.29 17.15
C ALA A 193 -22.87 -25.52 16.87
N ASN A 194 -23.06 -25.85 15.60
CA ASN A 194 -23.96 -26.92 15.15
C ASN A 194 -23.23 -28.18 14.68
N ALA A 195 -21.94 -28.32 15.01
CA ALA A 195 -21.13 -29.46 14.61
C ALA A 195 -21.28 -30.68 15.54
N GLU A 196 -21.21 -31.89 14.97
CA GLU A 196 -21.14 -33.14 15.71
C GLU A 196 -19.71 -33.70 15.69
N ALA A 197 -19.12 -33.96 16.86
CA ALA A 197 -17.81 -34.63 16.92
C ALA A 197 -17.94 -36.12 16.55
N ARG A 198 -17.12 -36.57 15.59
CA ARG A 198 -17.05 -37.96 15.13
C ARG A 198 -15.60 -38.41 15.07
N GLY A 199 -15.12 -39.01 16.17
CA GLY A 199 -13.71 -39.39 16.31
C GLY A 199 -12.83 -38.15 16.41
N ASP A 200 -11.93 -37.98 15.45
CA ASP A 200 -11.02 -36.84 15.28
C ASP A 200 -11.53 -35.79 14.27
N ALA A 201 -12.74 -35.99 13.71
CA ALA A 201 -13.38 -35.05 12.80
C ALA A 201 -14.58 -34.33 13.45
N LEU A 202 -14.91 -33.16 12.90
CA LEU A 202 -16.16 -32.45 13.16
C LEU A 202 -17.06 -32.54 11.93
N GLU A 203 -18.25 -33.10 12.08
CA GLU A 203 -19.27 -33.10 11.04
C GLU A 203 -20.01 -31.75 11.06
N ILE A 204 -19.84 -30.95 10.01
CA ILE A 204 -20.52 -29.67 9.85
C ILE A 204 -21.75 -29.87 8.96
N PRO A 205 -22.98 -29.57 9.43
CA PRO A 205 -24.17 -29.64 8.59
C PRO A 205 -24.14 -28.67 7.41
N ALA A 206 -24.92 -28.96 6.37
CA ALA A 206 -25.04 -28.06 5.22
C ALA A 206 -25.60 -26.68 5.65
N GLY A 207 -24.94 -25.61 5.23
CA GLY A 207 -25.27 -24.23 5.56
C GLY A 207 -24.69 -23.74 6.89
N GLU A 208 -24.05 -24.62 7.67
CA GLU A 208 -23.40 -24.28 8.93
C GLU A 208 -21.91 -24.03 8.74
N SER A 209 -21.29 -23.40 9.73
CA SER A 209 -19.89 -22.99 9.65
C SER A 209 -19.04 -23.43 10.84
N ALA A 210 -17.74 -23.50 10.61
CA ALA A 210 -16.69 -23.62 11.61
C ALA A 210 -15.71 -22.45 11.47
N GLN A 211 -15.12 -22.01 12.59
CA GLN A 211 -14.01 -21.07 12.61
C GLN A 211 -12.82 -21.73 13.28
N VAL A 212 -11.67 -21.74 12.61
CA VAL A 212 -10.40 -22.30 13.12
C VAL A 212 -9.45 -21.14 13.38
N SER A 213 -9.00 -20.98 14.62
CA SER A 213 -8.23 -19.81 15.05
C SER A 213 -6.97 -20.23 15.80
N ALA A 214 -5.85 -19.58 15.52
CA ALA A 214 -4.61 -19.77 16.28
C ALA A 214 -4.60 -18.84 17.49
N LEU A 215 -4.38 -19.39 18.68
CA LEU A 215 -4.38 -18.63 19.94
C LEU A 215 -3.02 -17.98 20.19
N PRO A 216 -2.97 -16.71 20.64
CA PRO A 216 -1.75 -16.16 21.21
C PRO A 216 -1.36 -16.92 22.48
N VAL A 217 -0.07 -16.86 22.84
CA VAL A 217 0.53 -17.70 23.90
C VAL A 217 -0.11 -17.49 25.27
N ASP A 218 -0.61 -16.29 25.53
CA ASP A 218 -1.22 -15.81 26.77
C ASP A 218 -2.75 -15.75 26.72
N ALA A 219 -3.38 -16.25 25.66
CA ALA A 219 -4.83 -16.27 25.54
C ALA A 219 -5.49 -17.27 26.47
N GLU A 220 -6.59 -16.85 27.10
CA GLU A 220 -7.51 -17.73 27.82
C GLU A 220 -8.56 -18.31 26.84
N PRO A 221 -8.56 -19.62 26.55
CA PRO A 221 -9.37 -20.19 25.46
C PRO A 221 -10.87 -19.91 25.58
N ALA A 222 -11.44 -19.96 26.79
CA ALA A 222 -12.86 -19.69 27.00
C ALA A 222 -13.24 -18.25 26.64
N THR A 223 -12.38 -17.29 27.00
CA THR A 223 -12.58 -15.87 26.70
C THR A 223 -12.38 -15.58 25.21
N TRP A 224 -11.43 -16.27 24.57
CA TRP A 224 -11.21 -16.22 23.12
C TRP A 224 -12.42 -16.74 22.35
N ILE A 225 -12.88 -17.95 22.66
CA ILE A 225 -14.05 -18.59 22.02
C ILE A 225 -15.30 -17.71 22.15
N ALA A 226 -15.52 -17.12 23.33
CA ALA A 226 -16.67 -16.24 23.57
C ALA A 226 -16.66 -14.92 22.78
N ALA A 227 -15.54 -14.55 22.16
CA ALA A 227 -15.43 -13.34 21.35
C ALA A 227 -15.88 -13.54 19.89
N PHE A 228 -16.01 -14.78 19.41
CA PHE A 228 -16.44 -15.08 18.04
C PHE A 228 -17.96 -15.19 17.94
N GLY A 229 -18.54 -14.46 16.98
CA GLY A 229 -19.86 -14.68 16.41
C GLY A 229 -19.78 -15.56 15.17
N ASP A 230 -20.58 -15.26 14.15
CA ASP A 230 -20.48 -15.91 12.83
C ASP A 230 -19.13 -15.60 12.15
N PRO A 231 -18.68 -16.42 11.18
CA PRO A 231 -17.46 -16.13 10.42
C PRO A 231 -17.51 -14.79 9.69
N VAL A 232 -16.35 -14.14 9.55
CA VAL A 232 -16.21 -12.98 8.68
C VAL A 232 -16.46 -13.40 7.23
N ALA A 233 -17.28 -12.63 6.51
CA ALA A 233 -17.57 -12.85 5.09
C ALA A 233 -16.77 -11.92 4.15
N GLY A 234 -16.27 -10.80 4.67
CA GLY A 234 -15.52 -9.79 3.94
C GLY A 234 -15.29 -8.53 4.79
N ALA A 235 -14.76 -7.47 4.19
CA ALA A 235 -14.64 -6.16 4.83
C ALA A 235 -15.05 -5.02 3.88
N VAL A 236 -15.60 -3.96 4.46
CA VAL A 236 -15.88 -2.70 3.75
C VAL A 236 -14.79 -1.70 4.10
N THR A 237 -14.04 -1.26 3.08
CA THR A 237 -13.08 -0.17 3.18
C THR A 237 -13.78 1.16 2.96
N SER A 238 -13.61 2.09 3.89
CA SER A 238 -14.03 3.48 3.77
C SER A 238 -12.88 4.42 4.16
N PHE A 239 -12.84 5.59 3.56
CA PHE A 239 -11.81 6.58 3.83
C PHE A 239 -12.36 8.00 3.87
N GLU A 240 -11.57 8.90 4.45
CA GLU A 240 -11.83 10.33 4.45
C GLU A 240 -10.50 11.07 4.38
N ALA A 241 -10.40 12.10 3.53
CA ALA A 241 -9.28 13.05 3.53
C ALA A 241 -9.83 14.48 3.65
N SER A 242 -10.53 14.77 4.76
CA SER A 242 -11.20 16.04 4.96
C SER A 242 -10.34 17.08 5.68
N ALA A 243 -10.61 18.36 5.38
CA ALA A 243 -10.19 19.48 6.21
C ALA A 243 -11.25 19.70 7.31
N THR A 244 -11.26 18.91 8.37
CA THR A 244 -12.16 19.16 9.51
C THR A 244 -11.53 20.09 10.55
N ARG A 245 -12.39 20.83 11.27
CA ARG A 245 -12.06 21.85 12.30
C ARG A 245 -11.20 21.37 13.49
N GLY A 246 -10.76 20.10 13.51
CA GLY A 246 -9.94 19.50 14.57
C GLY A 246 -8.53 19.04 14.13
N GLY A 247 -8.15 19.26 12.87
CA GLY A 247 -6.83 18.90 12.31
C GLY A 247 -6.96 18.16 10.97
N GLU A 248 -6.05 18.46 10.03
CA GLU A 248 -5.97 17.82 8.71
C GLU A 248 -5.51 16.37 8.87
N ALA A 249 -6.44 15.42 8.80
CA ALA A 249 -6.15 14.00 8.92
C ALA A 249 -6.71 13.23 7.74
N ALA A 250 -6.02 12.17 7.35
CA ALA A 250 -6.56 11.13 6.50
C ALA A 250 -6.89 9.91 7.37
N SER A 251 -8.06 9.32 7.18
CA SER A 251 -8.48 8.14 7.92
C SER A 251 -8.90 7.00 7.00
N THR A 252 -8.55 5.78 7.41
CA THR A 252 -9.03 4.52 6.84
C THR A 252 -9.86 3.82 7.90
N ARG A 253 -11.04 3.32 7.53
CA ARG A 253 -11.87 2.47 8.38
C ARG A 253 -12.20 1.19 7.64
N LEU A 254 -11.91 0.06 8.28
CA LEU A 254 -12.23 -1.28 7.83
C LEU A 254 -13.35 -1.85 8.70
N GLU A 255 -14.49 -2.15 8.10
CA GLU A 255 -15.63 -2.77 8.79
C GLU A 255 -15.81 -4.21 8.31
N TYR A 256 -15.50 -5.17 9.18
CA TYR A 256 -15.61 -6.59 8.92
C TYR A 256 -17.09 -7.00 8.94
N THR A 257 -17.52 -7.70 7.91
CA THR A 257 -18.93 -8.04 7.63
C THR A 257 -19.20 -9.53 7.81
N GLY A 258 -20.49 -9.92 7.77
CA GLY A 258 -20.92 -11.30 7.97
C GLY A 258 -21.03 -11.74 9.43
N THR A 259 -20.61 -10.89 10.37
CA THR A 259 -20.58 -11.20 11.79
C THR A 259 -21.03 -10.02 12.66
N ALA A 260 -21.62 -10.32 13.83
CA ALA A 260 -21.98 -9.32 14.84
C ALA A 260 -20.85 -9.02 15.83
N GLY A 261 -19.78 -9.83 15.82
CA GLY A 261 -18.63 -9.70 16.72
C GLY A 261 -17.57 -10.73 16.39
N THR A 262 -16.31 -10.31 16.36
CA THR A 262 -15.18 -11.22 16.12
C THR A 262 -13.95 -10.74 16.88
N VAL A 263 -12.85 -11.46 16.71
CA VAL A 263 -11.52 -11.04 17.15
C VAL A 263 -10.79 -10.40 15.98
N LEU A 264 -10.15 -9.26 16.20
CA LEU A 264 -9.32 -8.57 15.22
C LEU A 264 -7.95 -8.26 15.82
N VAL A 265 -6.91 -8.36 15.00
CA VAL A 265 -5.54 -7.99 15.34
C VAL A 265 -5.20 -6.74 14.52
N PRO A 266 -5.05 -5.56 15.16
CA PRO A 266 -4.73 -4.33 14.44
C PRO A 266 -3.31 -4.38 13.86
N PHE A 267 -3.13 -4.05 12.60
CA PHE A 267 -1.78 -3.81 12.07
C PHE A 267 -1.14 -2.59 12.76
N PRO A 268 0.19 -2.47 12.89
CA PRO A 268 0.84 -1.29 13.45
C PRO A 268 0.28 0.03 12.89
N GLY A 269 -0.16 0.92 13.79
CA GLY A 269 -0.79 2.20 13.44
C GLY A 269 -2.31 2.14 13.28
N MET A 270 -2.92 0.96 13.29
CA MET A 270 -4.37 0.78 13.41
C MET A 270 -4.79 0.66 14.87
N ALA A 271 -6.03 1.08 15.14
CA ALA A 271 -6.72 0.89 16.41
C ALA A 271 -8.00 0.08 16.19
N ALA A 272 -8.30 -0.83 17.11
CA ALA A 272 -9.61 -1.47 17.16
C ALA A 272 -10.60 -0.60 17.95
N ALA A 273 -11.87 -0.66 17.59
CA ALA A 273 -12.92 0.04 18.32
C ALA A 273 -13.26 -0.60 19.69
N GLY A 274 -13.02 -1.91 19.86
CA GLY A 274 -13.27 -2.63 21.10
C GLY A 274 -12.01 -2.93 21.92
N ALA A 275 -12.19 -3.71 23.00
CA ALA A 275 -11.13 -3.96 23.98
C ALA A 275 -10.06 -4.94 23.44
N CYS A 276 -8.79 -4.59 23.67
CA CYS A 276 -7.61 -5.39 23.31
C CYS A 276 -7.04 -6.09 24.55
N ASP A 277 -7.69 -7.19 24.95
CA ASP A 277 -7.42 -7.92 26.19
C ASP A 277 -7.48 -9.45 26.00
N LEU A 278 -7.35 -9.92 24.74
CA LEU A 278 -7.47 -11.34 24.37
C LEU A 278 -6.13 -12.07 24.27
N GLY A 279 -5.03 -11.40 24.62
CA GLY A 279 -3.66 -11.87 24.47
C GLY A 279 -2.92 -11.17 23.34
N SER A 280 -1.62 -11.46 23.20
CA SER A 280 -0.72 -10.77 22.29
C SER A 280 0.01 -11.73 21.36
N TYR A 281 0.11 -11.36 20.09
CA TYR A 281 0.90 -12.08 19.08
C TYR A 281 2.29 -11.46 18.95
N ASP A 282 3.33 -12.32 18.91
CA ASP A 282 4.66 -11.92 18.47
C ASP A 282 4.68 -11.88 16.94
N THR A 283 5.03 -10.74 16.35
CA THR A 283 5.01 -10.54 14.88
C THR A 283 6.31 -9.93 14.38
N ALA A 284 6.51 -9.90 13.05
CA ALA A 284 7.63 -9.20 12.41
C ALA A 284 7.64 -7.67 12.66
N TYR A 285 6.59 -7.14 13.30
CA TYR A 285 6.44 -5.73 13.67
C TYR A 285 6.42 -5.52 15.20
N GLY A 286 6.81 -6.53 15.98
CA GLY A 286 6.73 -6.53 17.44
C GLY A 286 5.42 -7.15 17.94
N GLN A 287 5.15 -6.96 19.23
CA GLN A 287 3.96 -7.49 19.88
C GLN A 287 2.70 -6.68 19.54
N VAL A 288 1.62 -7.39 19.23
CA VAL A 288 0.32 -6.80 18.89
C VAL A 288 -0.79 -7.52 19.63
N ASP A 289 -1.66 -6.75 20.29
CA ASP A 289 -2.77 -7.28 21.07
C ASP A 289 -3.96 -7.66 20.19
N ALA A 290 -4.60 -8.78 20.52
CA ALA A 290 -5.87 -9.19 19.93
C ALA A 290 -7.04 -8.45 20.59
N CYS A 291 -7.95 -7.94 19.77
CA CYS A 291 -9.04 -7.08 20.19
C CYS A 291 -10.41 -7.65 19.82
N ARG A 292 -11.43 -7.40 20.65
CA ARG A 292 -12.82 -7.69 20.31
C ARG A 292 -13.37 -6.58 19.42
N GLY A 293 -14.12 -6.93 18.38
CA GLY A 293 -14.87 -5.96 17.57
C GLY A 293 -14.97 -6.37 16.11
N THR A 294 -15.54 -5.49 15.30
CA THR A 294 -15.71 -5.66 13.85
C THR A 294 -15.12 -4.50 13.06
N THR A 295 -14.35 -3.62 13.71
CA THR A 295 -13.81 -2.42 13.07
C THR A 295 -12.38 -2.16 13.47
N LEU A 296 -11.56 -1.89 12.46
CA LEU A 296 -10.23 -1.29 12.60
C LEU A 296 -10.21 0.10 11.96
N GLU A 297 -9.51 1.04 12.59
CA GLU A 297 -9.35 2.40 12.09
C GLU A 297 -7.89 2.83 12.12
N ARG A 298 -7.46 3.53 11.08
CA ARG A 298 -6.19 4.24 11.02
C ARG A 298 -6.47 5.73 10.86
N ARG A 299 -5.73 6.57 11.58
CA ARG A 299 -5.72 8.02 11.38
C ARG A 299 -4.29 8.52 11.31
N VAL A 300 -3.95 9.17 10.20
CA VAL A 300 -2.63 9.77 9.96
C VAL A 300 -2.76 11.26 9.68
N ALA A 301 -1.65 11.99 9.78
CA ALA A 301 -1.62 13.38 9.35
C ALA A 301 -1.89 13.43 7.84
N ARG A 302 -2.77 14.32 7.40
CA ARG A 302 -2.99 14.53 5.97
C ARG A 302 -1.76 15.18 5.37
N ILE A 303 -1.36 14.69 4.21
CA ILE A 303 -0.31 15.29 3.39
C ILE A 303 -0.97 15.99 2.21
N SER A 304 -0.55 17.24 1.96
CA SER A 304 -1.01 18.00 0.80
C SER A 304 -0.09 17.73 -0.40
N PRO A 305 -0.63 17.45 -1.60
CA PRO A 305 0.19 17.24 -2.81
C PRO A 305 1.02 18.49 -3.14
N ARG A 306 2.25 18.30 -3.64
CA ARG A 306 3.15 19.39 -4.03
C ARG A 306 3.98 19.03 -5.26
N ALA A 307 3.99 19.94 -6.24
CA ALA A 307 4.88 19.90 -7.40
C ALA A 307 6.14 20.77 -7.21
N SER A 308 6.01 21.88 -6.47
CA SER A 308 7.03 22.93 -6.41
C SER A 308 7.69 23.08 -5.03
N PHE A 309 8.96 23.45 -5.04
CA PHE A 309 9.67 23.90 -3.84
C PHE A 309 9.20 25.31 -3.44
N ASP A 310 9.09 25.55 -2.14
CA ASP A 310 8.95 26.92 -1.61
C ASP A 310 10.35 27.53 -1.49
N LEU A 311 10.65 28.42 -2.44
CA LEU A 311 11.93 29.12 -2.55
C LEU A 311 11.78 30.61 -2.19
N THR A 312 10.68 30.97 -1.52
CA THR A 312 10.43 32.34 -1.08
C THR A 312 11.51 32.76 -0.09
N GLY A 313 12.23 33.84 -0.39
CA GLY A 313 13.29 34.36 0.47
C GLY A 313 14.71 33.95 0.06
N LEU A 314 14.88 33.28 -1.08
CA LEU A 314 16.20 33.15 -1.72
C LEU A 314 16.84 34.52 -1.93
N ASP A 315 18.14 34.63 -1.65
CA ASP A 315 18.92 35.80 -2.03
C ASP A 315 19.24 35.81 -3.53
N GLY A 316 19.66 36.97 -4.05
CA GLY A 316 19.89 37.14 -5.48
C GLY A 316 21.06 36.33 -6.05
N GLU A 317 22.01 35.92 -5.21
CA GLU A 317 23.15 35.10 -5.64
C GLU A 317 22.72 33.64 -5.80
N ALA A 318 22.03 33.09 -4.80
CA ALA A 318 21.49 31.73 -4.84
C ALA A 318 20.38 31.57 -5.90
N HIS A 319 19.54 32.61 -6.10
CA HIS A 319 18.57 32.64 -7.19
C HIS A 319 19.27 32.56 -8.55
N GLY A 320 20.27 33.41 -8.79
CA GLY A 320 21.05 33.39 -10.03
C GLY A 320 21.77 32.05 -10.29
N GLU A 321 22.38 31.45 -9.26
CA GLU A 321 23.01 30.12 -9.34
C GLU A 321 22.01 29.05 -9.80
N LEU A 322 20.80 29.06 -9.22
CA LEU A 322 19.75 28.10 -9.59
C LEU A 322 19.23 28.32 -11.01
N VAL A 323 19.05 29.57 -11.45
CA VAL A 323 18.59 29.88 -12.81
C VAL A 323 19.62 29.44 -13.85
N ASP A 324 20.90 29.75 -13.64
CA ASP A 324 21.98 29.33 -14.53
C ASP A 324 22.08 27.80 -14.62
N GLN A 325 21.99 27.12 -13.48
CA GLN A 325 22.04 25.65 -13.45
C GLN A 325 20.81 25.01 -14.09
N LEU A 326 19.61 25.57 -13.87
CA LEU A 326 18.37 25.12 -14.51
C LEU A 326 18.44 25.23 -16.03
N SER A 327 18.94 26.36 -16.54
CA SER A 327 19.15 26.57 -17.97
C SER A 327 20.13 25.54 -18.57
N ALA A 328 21.20 25.23 -17.83
CA ALA A 328 22.16 24.19 -18.22
C ALA A 328 21.54 22.78 -18.22
N ASP A 329 20.75 22.43 -17.19
CA ASP A 329 20.08 21.13 -17.10
C ASP A 329 19.03 20.94 -18.20
N LEU A 330 18.29 21.99 -18.56
CA LEU A 330 17.37 21.99 -19.71
C LEU A 330 18.12 21.87 -21.04
N ALA A 331 19.31 22.47 -21.17
CA ALA A 331 20.15 22.31 -22.35
C ALA A 331 20.79 20.93 -22.48
N GLY A 332 21.06 20.26 -21.35
CA GLY A 332 21.56 18.89 -21.30
C GLY A 332 20.47 17.82 -21.36
N THR A 333 19.19 18.18 -21.39
CA THR A 333 18.09 17.21 -21.43
C THR A 333 17.99 16.59 -22.83
N GLY A 334 18.18 15.26 -22.89
CA GLY A 334 18.06 14.47 -24.12
C GLY A 334 16.71 13.76 -24.25
N ASP A 335 16.63 12.81 -25.18
CA ASP A 335 15.44 11.98 -25.38
C ASP A 335 15.19 11.08 -24.17
N ALA A 336 13.92 10.96 -23.77
CA ALA A 336 13.52 10.03 -22.72
C ALA A 336 13.72 8.57 -23.19
N PRO A 337 14.12 7.65 -22.30
CA PRO A 337 14.16 6.22 -22.59
C PRO A 337 12.82 5.65 -23.10
N GLU A 338 12.89 4.47 -23.71
CA GLU A 338 11.76 3.85 -24.43
C GLU A 338 10.78 3.13 -23.50
N ASP A 339 11.27 2.58 -22.39
CA ASP A 339 10.47 1.84 -21.41
C ASP A 339 9.71 2.76 -20.45
N THR A 340 8.72 2.18 -19.78
CA THR A 340 7.86 2.94 -18.86
C THR A 340 8.56 3.39 -17.57
N TYR A 341 9.57 2.67 -17.06
CA TYR A 341 10.26 3.07 -15.82
C TYR A 341 11.19 4.24 -16.09
N PHE A 342 12.24 4.02 -16.90
CA PHE A 342 13.25 5.05 -17.13
C PHE A 342 12.69 6.19 -18.00
N GLY A 343 11.79 5.90 -18.93
CA GLY A 343 11.07 6.90 -19.71
C GLY A 343 10.19 7.78 -18.83
N GLY A 344 9.37 7.17 -17.95
CA GLY A 344 8.58 7.89 -16.96
C GLY A 344 9.45 8.75 -16.03
N LYS A 345 10.50 8.17 -15.46
CA LYS A 345 11.46 8.84 -14.57
C LYS A 345 12.10 10.08 -15.23
N ALA A 346 12.50 9.98 -16.50
CA ALA A 346 13.03 11.11 -17.26
C ALA A 346 12.00 12.23 -17.48
N LEU A 347 10.73 11.88 -17.73
CA LEU A 347 9.63 12.85 -17.86
C LEU A 347 9.32 13.53 -16.52
N ALA A 348 9.33 12.78 -15.41
CA ALA A 348 9.16 13.34 -14.06
C ALA A 348 10.31 14.28 -13.66
N ARG A 349 11.55 13.96 -14.05
CA ARG A 349 12.70 14.87 -13.91
C ARG A 349 12.46 16.16 -14.67
N LEU A 350 12.01 16.10 -15.93
CA LEU A 350 11.72 17.30 -16.72
C LEU A 350 10.56 18.12 -16.16
N ALA A 351 9.52 17.47 -15.63
CA ALA A 351 8.44 18.13 -14.90
C ALA A 351 8.95 18.84 -13.63
N THR A 352 9.92 18.26 -12.93
CA THR A 352 10.59 18.93 -11.80
C THR A 352 11.33 20.19 -12.24
N LEU A 353 11.99 20.18 -13.40
CA LEU A 353 12.62 21.38 -13.97
C LEU A 353 11.60 22.47 -14.33
N LEU A 354 10.46 22.08 -14.92
CA LEU A 354 9.35 23.00 -15.20
C LEU A 354 8.81 23.63 -13.90
N ALA A 355 8.52 22.81 -12.89
CA ALA A 355 8.04 23.30 -11.60
C ALA A 355 9.06 24.24 -10.92
N LEU A 356 10.37 23.98 -11.09
CA LEU A 356 11.44 24.83 -10.58
C LEU A 356 11.54 26.16 -11.33
N ALA A 357 11.44 26.17 -12.67
CA ALA A 357 11.38 27.42 -13.45
C ALA A 357 10.26 28.34 -12.96
N ARG A 358 9.07 27.77 -12.74
CA ARG A 358 7.91 28.49 -12.19
C ARG A 358 8.18 29.02 -10.78
N SER A 359 8.76 28.21 -9.89
CA SER A 359 9.15 28.65 -8.53
C SER A 359 10.16 29.79 -8.53
N LEU A 360 11.02 29.88 -9.55
CA LEU A 360 12.03 30.94 -9.68
C LEU A 360 11.51 32.18 -10.42
N GLY A 361 10.33 32.11 -11.05
CA GLY A 361 9.77 33.20 -11.86
C GLY A 361 10.42 33.34 -13.23
N GLU A 362 10.98 32.26 -13.78
CA GLU A 362 11.68 32.25 -15.07
C GLU A 362 10.76 31.74 -16.19
N ASP A 363 9.88 32.62 -16.68
CA ASP A 363 8.83 32.28 -17.66
C ASP A 363 9.41 31.66 -18.95
N ASP A 364 10.52 32.19 -19.49
CA ASP A 364 11.15 31.67 -20.71
C ASP A 364 11.71 30.24 -20.52
N LEU A 365 12.22 29.93 -19.31
CA LEU A 365 12.69 28.58 -18.98
C LEU A 365 11.53 27.64 -18.72
N ALA A 366 10.43 28.14 -18.12
CA ALA A 366 9.21 27.38 -17.92
C ALA A 366 8.61 26.95 -19.27
N GLU A 367 8.44 27.88 -20.21
CA GLU A 367 7.92 27.58 -21.55
C GLU A 367 8.81 26.56 -22.29
N ARG A 368 10.13 26.71 -22.21
CA ARG A 368 11.08 25.75 -22.80
C ARG A 368 10.94 24.35 -22.17
N ALA A 369 10.79 24.27 -20.84
CA ALA A 369 10.61 23.01 -20.15
C ALA A 369 9.25 22.37 -20.49
N ALA A 370 8.20 23.18 -20.60
CA ALA A 370 6.87 22.74 -21.01
C ALA A 370 6.86 22.19 -22.44
N ASP A 371 7.54 22.85 -23.40
CA ASP A 371 7.69 22.35 -24.77
C ASP A 371 8.35 20.97 -24.82
N LEU A 372 9.45 20.79 -24.09
CA LEU A 372 10.14 19.50 -24.01
C LEU A 372 9.25 18.43 -23.37
N LEU A 373 8.50 18.80 -22.33
CA LEU A 373 7.66 17.87 -21.57
C LEU A 373 6.44 17.43 -22.38
N GLU A 374 5.79 18.36 -23.08
CA GLU A 374 4.70 18.08 -24.00
C GLU A 374 5.16 17.20 -25.15
N ALA A 375 6.33 17.48 -25.74
CA ALA A 375 6.91 16.63 -26.78
C ALA A 375 7.21 15.21 -26.28
N GLY A 376 7.70 15.08 -25.04
CA GLY A 376 7.99 13.79 -24.41
C GLY A 376 6.73 12.99 -24.05
N LEU A 377 5.68 13.64 -23.56
CA LEU A 377 4.40 13.01 -23.20
C LEU A 377 3.53 12.68 -24.41
N GLY A 378 3.65 13.44 -25.51
CA GLY A 378 2.79 13.33 -26.69
C GLY A 378 2.67 11.90 -27.27
N PRO A 379 3.77 11.13 -27.45
CA PRO A 379 3.68 9.74 -27.91
C PRO A 379 2.92 8.82 -26.96
N TRP A 380 3.09 9.00 -25.66
CA TRP A 380 2.43 8.19 -24.63
C TRP A 380 0.94 8.51 -24.49
N ALA A 381 0.53 9.73 -24.82
CA ALA A 381 -0.87 10.17 -24.77
C ALA A 381 -1.75 9.67 -25.94
N GLN A 382 -1.16 8.99 -26.93
CA GLN A 382 -1.90 8.47 -28.08
C GLN A 382 -2.52 7.11 -27.76
N VAL A 383 -3.85 7.07 -27.71
CA VAL A 383 -4.62 5.85 -27.40
C VAL A 383 -4.33 4.70 -28.37
N ASP A 384 -4.12 4.99 -29.66
CA ASP A 384 -3.78 4.02 -30.70
C ASP A 384 -2.26 3.89 -30.95
N GLY A 385 -1.43 4.46 -30.06
CA GLY A 385 0.02 4.51 -30.22
C GLY A 385 0.64 3.13 -30.45
N CYS A 386 0.17 2.11 -29.74
CA CYS A 386 0.66 0.73 -29.87
C CYS A 386 0.19 -0.01 -31.13
N ALA A 387 -0.68 0.59 -31.95
CA ALA A 387 -0.94 0.10 -33.30
C ALA A 387 0.19 0.48 -34.27
N ALA A 388 0.98 1.51 -33.95
CA ALA A 388 2.01 2.06 -34.81
C ALA A 388 3.44 1.92 -34.25
N ARG A 389 3.60 1.71 -32.94
CA ARG A 389 4.88 1.65 -32.22
C ARG A 389 4.93 0.47 -31.27
N ASP A 390 6.14 -0.01 -31.02
CA ASP A 390 6.44 -1.08 -30.06
C ASP A 390 7.04 -0.54 -28.75
N GLU A 391 7.03 0.78 -28.58
CA GLU A 391 7.59 1.54 -27.46
C GLU A 391 6.77 2.81 -27.25
N ARG A 392 6.92 3.47 -26.10
CA ARG A 392 6.30 4.77 -25.80
C ARG A 392 4.80 4.83 -26.10
N CYS A 393 4.09 3.77 -25.73
CA CYS A 393 2.66 3.62 -25.92
C CYS A 393 2.08 2.65 -24.90
N PHE A 394 0.76 2.69 -24.72
CA PHE A 394 0.02 1.79 -23.85
C PHE A 394 -0.97 0.91 -24.61
N ALA A 395 -1.14 -0.31 -24.14
CA ALA A 395 -2.12 -1.28 -24.58
C ALA A 395 -2.93 -1.77 -23.36
N TYR A 396 -3.99 -2.55 -23.61
CA TYR A 396 -4.82 -3.12 -22.55
C TYR A 396 -4.79 -4.65 -22.59
N ASP A 397 -4.32 -5.27 -21.51
CA ASP A 397 -4.40 -6.72 -21.33
C ASP A 397 -5.76 -7.11 -20.76
N ALA A 398 -6.59 -7.71 -21.61
CA ALA A 398 -7.92 -8.20 -21.24
C ALA A 398 -7.87 -9.46 -20.35
N ARG A 399 -6.70 -10.05 -20.13
CA ARG A 399 -6.55 -11.25 -19.29
C ARG A 399 -6.23 -10.91 -17.84
N LEU A 400 -5.29 -9.99 -17.61
CA LEU A 400 -4.98 -9.48 -16.27
C LEU A 400 -5.84 -8.27 -15.91
N HIS A 401 -6.60 -7.75 -16.87
CA HIS A 401 -7.37 -6.53 -16.74
C HIS A 401 -6.48 -5.37 -16.29
N THR A 402 -5.45 -5.07 -17.07
CA THR A 402 -4.48 -4.03 -16.74
C THR A 402 -3.98 -3.28 -17.97
N VAL A 403 -3.56 -2.03 -17.77
CA VAL A 403 -2.87 -1.25 -18.79
C VAL A 403 -1.40 -1.69 -18.83
N VAL A 404 -0.89 -1.97 -20.04
CA VAL A 404 0.49 -2.42 -20.27
C VAL A 404 1.22 -1.40 -21.12
N GLY A 405 2.33 -0.87 -20.63
CA GLY A 405 3.24 -0.07 -21.45
C GLY A 405 4.16 -0.95 -22.27
N ARG A 406 4.33 -0.64 -23.56
CA ARG A 406 5.26 -1.37 -24.43
C ARG A 406 6.72 -0.89 -24.28
N GLU A 407 7.63 -1.83 -24.56
CA GLU A 407 8.97 -1.94 -23.96
C GLU A 407 8.87 -2.12 -22.43
N PRO A 408 8.40 -3.29 -21.95
CA PRO A 408 8.24 -3.52 -20.53
C PRO A 408 9.58 -3.66 -19.81
N SER A 409 9.60 -3.25 -18.54
CA SER A 409 10.75 -3.37 -17.64
C SER A 409 10.26 -3.86 -16.28
N PHE A 410 11.09 -4.62 -15.58
CA PHE A 410 10.83 -5.12 -14.21
C PHE A 410 9.55 -5.96 -14.03
N GLY A 411 9.03 -6.56 -15.12
CA GLY A 411 7.81 -7.35 -15.11
C GLY A 411 6.54 -6.51 -15.10
N SER A 412 6.59 -5.26 -15.59
CA SER A 412 5.40 -4.41 -15.69
C SER A 412 4.30 -5.02 -16.56
N GLU A 413 4.62 -5.85 -17.55
CA GLU A 413 3.63 -6.63 -18.29
C GLU A 413 2.84 -7.61 -17.41
N GLU A 414 3.41 -8.03 -16.27
CA GLU A 414 2.76 -8.89 -15.26
C GLU A 414 2.02 -8.10 -14.18
N GLY A 415 1.94 -6.76 -14.30
CA GLY A 415 1.35 -5.87 -13.31
C GLY A 415 2.30 -5.46 -12.19
N ASN A 416 3.61 -5.74 -12.32
CA ASN A 416 4.57 -5.24 -11.34
C ASN A 416 4.71 -3.72 -11.46
N ASP A 417 4.85 -3.04 -10.33
CA ASP A 417 5.43 -1.69 -10.28
C ASP A 417 4.64 -0.60 -11.03
N HIS A 418 3.39 -0.85 -11.42
CA HIS A 418 2.58 0.11 -12.18
C HIS A 418 2.47 1.47 -11.49
N HIS A 419 2.28 1.51 -10.16
CA HIS A 419 2.34 2.76 -9.41
C HIS A 419 3.70 3.47 -9.48
N PHE A 420 4.83 2.76 -9.45
CA PHE A 420 6.15 3.39 -9.62
C PHE A 420 6.29 3.98 -11.03
N HIS A 421 5.96 3.21 -12.06
CA HIS A 421 6.06 3.65 -13.46
C HIS A 421 5.07 4.77 -13.77
N TYR A 422 3.78 4.50 -13.57
CA TYR A 422 2.67 5.38 -13.98
C TYR A 422 2.55 6.60 -13.07
N GLY A 423 3.02 6.51 -11.83
CA GLY A 423 3.18 7.65 -10.94
C GLY A 423 4.03 8.78 -11.55
N HIS A 424 5.12 8.42 -12.23
CA HIS A 424 5.96 9.40 -12.93
C HIS A 424 5.22 10.11 -14.07
N PHE A 425 4.43 9.36 -14.87
CA PHE A 425 3.61 9.93 -15.94
C PHE A 425 2.51 10.85 -15.40
N LEU A 426 1.82 10.45 -14.33
CA LEU A 426 0.77 11.25 -13.70
C LEU A 426 1.34 12.52 -13.08
N PHE A 427 2.52 12.46 -12.46
CA PHE A 427 3.25 13.64 -11.99
C PHE A 427 3.59 14.57 -13.16
N ALA A 428 4.21 14.05 -14.22
CA ALA A 428 4.58 14.82 -15.39
C ALA A 428 3.38 15.50 -16.06
N ALA A 429 2.29 14.75 -16.25
CA ALA A 429 1.05 15.24 -16.83
C ALA A 429 0.38 16.30 -15.96
N GLY A 430 0.35 16.10 -14.63
CA GLY A 430 -0.21 17.05 -13.68
C GLY A 430 0.54 18.40 -13.68
N VAL A 431 1.88 18.35 -13.71
CA VAL A 431 2.70 19.58 -13.76
C VAL A 431 2.59 20.29 -15.11
N LEU A 432 2.60 19.55 -16.23
CA LEU A 432 2.40 20.14 -17.56
C LEU A 432 1.03 20.82 -17.65
N ALA A 433 -0.03 20.15 -17.19
CA ALA A 433 -1.39 20.67 -17.25
C ALA A 433 -1.63 21.87 -16.31
N GLU A 434 -0.82 22.02 -15.26
CA GLU A 434 -0.86 23.23 -14.44
C GLU A 434 -0.31 24.46 -15.20
N GLU A 435 0.70 24.25 -16.04
CA GLU A 435 1.28 25.29 -16.90
C GLU A 435 0.45 25.53 -18.18
N ARG A 436 0.01 24.45 -18.81
CA ARG A 436 -0.77 24.40 -20.07
C ARG A 436 -2.10 23.69 -19.85
N PRO A 437 -3.14 24.36 -19.33
CA PRO A 437 -4.43 23.74 -19.04
C PRO A 437 -5.09 23.04 -20.24
N GLU A 438 -4.82 23.49 -21.46
CA GLU A 438 -5.26 22.87 -22.70
C GLU A 438 -4.65 21.48 -22.95
N ALA A 439 -3.48 21.18 -22.39
CA ALA A 439 -2.82 19.87 -22.53
C ALA A 439 -3.66 18.74 -21.91
N VAL A 440 -4.57 19.06 -20.97
CA VAL A 440 -5.51 18.09 -20.39
C VAL A 440 -6.31 17.38 -21.49
N GLU A 441 -6.72 18.07 -22.56
CA GLU A 441 -7.49 17.45 -23.65
C GLU A 441 -6.69 16.33 -24.34
N MET A 442 -5.40 16.57 -24.57
CA MET A 442 -4.49 15.59 -25.19
C MET A 442 -4.17 14.43 -24.25
N LEU A 443 -3.87 14.72 -22.99
CA LEU A 443 -3.33 13.76 -22.03
C LEU A 443 -4.41 12.85 -21.45
N ARG A 444 -5.62 13.38 -21.27
CA ARG A 444 -6.70 12.71 -20.52
C ARG A 444 -7.01 11.28 -20.96
N PRO A 445 -7.14 10.95 -22.25
CA PRO A 445 -7.54 9.61 -22.67
C PRO A 445 -6.65 8.49 -22.12
N VAL A 446 -5.34 8.75 -21.98
CA VAL A 446 -4.38 7.77 -21.44
C VAL A 446 -4.16 7.98 -19.95
N MET A 447 -3.99 9.22 -19.48
CA MET A 447 -3.68 9.47 -18.06
C MET A 447 -4.83 9.04 -17.13
N ASP A 448 -6.09 9.18 -17.55
CA ASP A 448 -7.23 8.66 -16.78
C ASP A 448 -7.23 7.12 -16.74
N LEU A 449 -6.74 6.43 -17.78
CA LEU A 449 -6.58 4.98 -17.79
C LEU A 449 -5.42 4.52 -16.88
N LEU A 450 -4.31 5.23 -16.85
CA LEU A 450 -3.21 4.96 -15.90
C LEU A 450 -3.67 5.16 -14.46
N ALA A 451 -4.40 6.25 -14.19
CA ALA A 451 -5.00 6.50 -12.88
C ALA A 451 -6.00 5.41 -12.47
N ALA A 452 -6.84 4.96 -13.42
CA ALA A 452 -7.77 3.86 -13.22
C ALA A 452 -7.05 2.54 -12.93
N ASP A 453 -5.96 2.26 -13.63
CA ASP A 453 -5.19 1.04 -13.46
C ASP A 453 -4.58 0.92 -12.06
N ILE A 454 -3.98 1.99 -11.52
CA ILE A 454 -3.27 1.90 -10.24
C ILE A 454 -4.17 2.07 -9.01
N ALA A 455 -5.25 2.87 -9.10
CA ALA A 455 -6.04 3.22 -7.91
C ALA A 455 -7.51 3.60 -8.14
N ALA A 456 -7.85 4.27 -9.25
CA ALA A 456 -9.22 4.75 -9.45
C ALA A 456 -10.19 3.57 -9.72
N GLY A 457 -9.71 2.53 -10.39
CA GLY A 457 -10.51 1.43 -10.91
C GLY A 457 -11.53 1.88 -11.95
N GLY A 458 -12.45 0.99 -12.27
CA GLY A 458 -13.54 1.23 -13.21
C GLY A 458 -13.68 0.02 -14.12
N ASP A 459 -14.90 -0.50 -14.29
CA ASP A 459 -15.12 -1.78 -15.00
C ASP A 459 -14.41 -1.78 -16.36
N PRO A 460 -13.43 -2.67 -16.61
CA PRO A 460 -13.11 -3.88 -15.83
C PRO A 460 -11.76 -3.84 -15.06
N LEU A 461 -11.19 -2.67 -14.78
CA LEU A 461 -10.01 -2.45 -13.94
C LEU A 461 -10.38 -2.46 -12.43
N PRO A 462 -9.59 -3.14 -11.56
CA PRO A 462 -9.83 -3.16 -10.12
C PRO A 462 -9.55 -1.79 -9.49
N GLY A 463 -10.37 -1.40 -8.50
CA GLY A 463 -10.05 -0.27 -7.63
C GLY A 463 -8.91 -0.59 -6.68
N LEU A 464 -8.11 0.41 -6.31
CA LEU A 464 -7.00 0.27 -5.35
C LEU A 464 -6.06 -0.90 -5.67
N ARG A 465 -5.74 -1.14 -6.95
CA ARG A 465 -4.99 -2.33 -7.40
C ARG A 465 -3.82 -2.66 -6.48
N VAL A 466 -2.94 -1.69 -6.25
CA VAL A 466 -1.69 -1.89 -5.49
C VAL A 466 -1.82 -1.58 -4.01
N PHE A 467 -2.76 -0.72 -3.60
CA PHE A 467 -2.83 -0.23 -2.22
C PHE A 467 -3.60 -1.19 -1.34
N ASP A 468 -2.99 -1.58 -0.23
CA ASP A 468 -3.58 -2.43 0.79
C ASP A 468 -4.05 -1.55 1.96
N PRO A 469 -5.37 -1.40 2.19
CA PRO A 469 -5.87 -0.50 3.22
C PRO A 469 -5.67 -1.03 4.65
N TYR A 470 -5.40 -2.33 4.82
CA TYR A 470 -5.07 -2.93 6.12
C TYR A 470 -3.61 -2.63 6.49
N ARG A 471 -2.69 -2.84 5.55
CA ARG A 471 -1.26 -2.50 5.72
C ARG A 471 -1.01 -1.00 5.66
N GLY A 472 -1.82 -0.28 4.89
CA GLY A 472 -1.73 1.14 4.57
C GLY A 472 -0.47 1.50 3.79
N HIS A 473 0.02 0.57 2.98
CA HIS A 473 1.06 0.76 1.99
C HIS A 473 0.73 -0.08 0.75
N SER A 474 1.48 0.11 -0.32
CA SER A 474 1.26 -0.60 -1.58
C SER A 474 2.02 -1.93 -1.67
N TRP A 475 1.63 -2.78 -2.62
CA TRP A 475 2.31 -4.01 -3.00
C TRP A 475 2.77 -3.93 -4.46
N ALA A 476 4.04 -4.26 -4.68
CA ALA A 476 4.73 -4.09 -5.95
C ALA A 476 4.43 -5.21 -6.95
N SER A 477 4.42 -6.49 -6.51
CA SER A 477 4.32 -7.62 -7.43
C SER A 477 2.87 -7.91 -7.86
N GLY A 478 2.62 -7.94 -9.16
CA GLY A 478 1.30 -8.22 -9.73
C GLY A 478 0.81 -9.64 -9.43
N LEU A 479 1.62 -10.64 -9.76
CA LEU A 479 1.24 -12.06 -9.61
C LEU A 479 1.59 -12.64 -8.22
N SER A 480 2.54 -12.03 -7.50
CA SER A 480 3.05 -12.48 -6.20
C SER A 480 3.53 -13.96 -6.19
N PRO A 481 4.44 -14.38 -7.10
CA PRO A 481 4.86 -15.78 -7.23
C PRO A 481 5.89 -16.22 -6.16
N PHE A 482 5.76 -15.75 -4.92
CA PHE A 482 6.75 -15.94 -3.86
C PHE A 482 6.19 -16.64 -2.62
N ALA A 483 7.00 -17.51 -2.02
CA ALA A 483 6.64 -18.19 -0.76
C ALA A 483 6.57 -17.24 0.44
N ASP A 484 7.19 -16.06 0.35
CA ASP A 484 7.16 -15.02 1.39
C ASP A 484 6.00 -14.02 1.19
N GLY A 485 5.11 -14.27 0.24
CA GLY A 485 3.99 -13.38 -0.11
C GLY A 485 4.41 -12.22 -1.02
N ASN A 486 3.56 -11.19 -1.10
CA ASN A 486 3.83 -10.00 -1.90
C ASN A 486 4.91 -9.12 -1.24
N ASN A 487 5.49 -8.15 -1.97
CA ASN A 487 6.57 -7.29 -1.47
C ASN A 487 6.46 -5.84 -1.95
N GLN A 488 7.16 -4.93 -1.25
CA GLN A 488 7.39 -3.55 -1.68
C GLN A 488 8.80 -3.10 -1.24
N GLU A 489 9.58 -2.63 -2.21
CA GLU A 489 10.90 -2.04 -2.00
C GLU A 489 10.80 -0.53 -1.84
N SER A 490 10.67 0.22 -2.95
CA SER A 490 10.71 1.68 -2.95
C SER A 490 9.40 2.30 -2.44
N SER A 491 9.30 2.42 -1.11
CA SER A 491 8.16 3.10 -0.49
C SER A 491 8.06 4.58 -0.89
N SER A 492 9.18 5.22 -1.24
CA SER A 492 9.21 6.61 -1.72
C SER A 492 8.68 6.78 -3.14
N GLU A 493 8.86 5.82 -4.05
CA GLU A 493 8.22 5.87 -5.36
C GLU A 493 6.71 5.70 -5.25
N ALA A 494 6.20 4.89 -4.32
CA ALA A 494 4.76 4.84 -4.04
C ALA A 494 4.22 6.19 -3.54
N VAL A 495 4.94 6.86 -2.63
CA VAL A 495 4.59 8.22 -2.17
C VAL A 495 4.58 9.21 -3.35
N ALA A 496 5.58 9.16 -4.22
CA ALA A 496 5.66 10.00 -5.40
C ALA A 496 4.50 9.73 -6.37
N ALA A 497 4.09 8.47 -6.54
CA ALA A 497 2.96 8.08 -7.37
C ALA A 497 1.65 8.70 -6.90
N TRP A 498 1.37 8.65 -5.60
CA TRP A 498 0.15 9.26 -5.04
C TRP A 498 0.16 10.78 -5.10
N ASN A 499 1.33 11.41 -4.98
CA ASN A 499 1.49 12.83 -5.24
C ASN A 499 1.19 13.16 -6.71
N GLY A 500 1.73 12.39 -7.65
CA GLY A 500 1.46 12.54 -9.09
C GLY A 500 -0.01 12.37 -9.43
N LEU A 501 -0.66 11.34 -8.89
CA LEU A 501 -2.08 11.08 -9.08
C LEU A 501 -2.94 12.26 -8.58
N ALA A 502 -2.60 12.82 -7.42
CA ALA A 502 -3.36 13.95 -6.86
C ALA A 502 -3.19 15.24 -7.70
N LEU A 503 -2.00 15.48 -8.24
CA LEU A 503 -1.72 16.61 -9.14
C LEU A 503 -2.47 16.45 -10.47
N TRP A 504 -2.42 15.27 -11.09
CA TRP A 504 -3.20 14.98 -12.29
C TRP A 504 -4.70 15.14 -12.03
N ALA A 505 -5.23 14.55 -10.95
CA ALA A 505 -6.65 14.65 -10.61
C ALA A 505 -7.09 16.10 -10.40
N ALA A 506 -6.24 16.94 -9.80
CA ALA A 506 -6.50 18.37 -9.65
C ALA A 506 -6.55 19.08 -11.01
N ALA A 507 -5.56 18.88 -11.87
CA ALA A 507 -5.50 19.49 -13.20
C ALA A 507 -6.65 19.03 -14.12
N ALA A 508 -7.02 17.75 -14.02
CA ALA A 508 -8.12 17.14 -14.75
C ALA A 508 -9.50 17.47 -14.15
N GLY A 509 -9.58 18.20 -13.05
CA GLY A 509 -10.85 18.61 -12.42
C GLY A 509 -11.63 17.45 -11.76
N ASN A 510 -10.96 16.38 -11.35
CA ASN A 510 -11.56 15.22 -10.70
C ASN A 510 -11.36 15.29 -9.17
N ALA A 511 -12.34 15.91 -8.48
CA ALA A 511 -12.26 16.13 -7.04
C ALA A 511 -12.28 14.83 -6.21
N ASP A 512 -13.08 13.85 -6.61
CA ASP A 512 -13.20 12.56 -5.90
C ASP A 512 -11.89 11.75 -6.01
N LEU A 513 -11.29 11.71 -7.20
CA LEU A 513 -9.99 11.06 -7.39
C LEU A 513 -8.88 11.80 -6.64
N ARG A 514 -8.94 13.14 -6.58
CA ARG A 514 -8.00 13.93 -5.79
C ARG A 514 -8.10 13.59 -4.31
N GLU A 515 -9.30 13.53 -3.74
CA GLU A 515 -9.47 13.15 -2.33
C GLU A 515 -8.92 11.75 -2.06
N ARG A 516 -9.22 10.78 -2.94
CA ARG A 516 -8.65 9.43 -2.86
C ARG A 516 -7.12 9.45 -2.92
N ALA A 517 -6.53 10.19 -3.85
CA ALA A 517 -5.08 10.29 -4.01
C ALA A 517 -4.42 10.92 -2.78
N GLU A 518 -5.05 11.91 -2.15
CA GLU A 518 -4.57 12.51 -0.91
C GLU A 518 -4.66 11.55 0.29
N TRP A 519 -5.70 10.71 0.35
CA TRP A 519 -5.78 9.63 1.33
C TRP A 519 -4.65 8.61 1.15
N LEU A 520 -4.44 8.12 -0.08
CA LEU A 520 -3.35 7.19 -0.43
C LEU A 520 -1.98 7.79 -0.09
N LEU A 521 -1.74 9.03 -0.51
CA LEU A 521 -0.50 9.76 -0.25
C LEU A 521 -0.21 9.88 1.25
N SER A 522 -1.24 10.19 2.05
CA SER A 522 -1.09 10.36 3.50
C SER A 522 -0.79 9.03 4.20
N GLY A 523 -1.48 7.96 3.80
CA GLY A 523 -1.28 6.61 4.35
C GLY A 523 0.09 6.05 3.99
N GLU A 524 0.45 6.10 2.70
CA GLU A 524 1.72 5.57 2.19
C GLU A 524 2.92 6.31 2.79
N ALA A 525 2.87 7.64 2.90
CA ALA A 525 3.98 8.41 3.48
C ALA A 525 4.15 8.17 4.98
N ASP A 526 3.06 7.96 5.72
CA ASP A 526 3.15 7.55 7.12
C ASP A 526 3.78 6.16 7.25
N SER A 527 3.39 5.22 6.38
CA SER A 527 3.96 3.87 6.32
C SER A 527 5.44 3.87 5.90
N ALA A 528 5.81 4.58 4.83
CA ALA A 528 7.18 4.74 4.37
C ALA A 528 8.09 5.27 5.49
N ARG A 529 7.60 6.26 6.24
CA ARG A 529 8.33 6.75 7.42
C ARG A 529 8.39 5.70 8.53
N ARG A 530 7.24 5.23 9.04
CA ARG A 530 7.19 4.42 10.27
C ARG A 530 7.61 2.97 10.11
N LEU A 531 7.51 2.39 8.91
CA LEU A 531 7.76 0.97 8.69
C LEU A 531 9.09 0.70 7.97
N TRP A 532 9.58 1.63 7.13
CA TRP A 532 10.87 1.53 6.45
C TRP A 532 11.97 2.36 7.15
N LEU A 533 11.78 3.67 7.29
CA LEU A 533 12.86 4.59 7.73
C LEU A 533 12.99 4.75 9.24
N GLU A 534 11.90 4.60 9.98
CA GLU A 534 11.81 4.81 11.42
C GLU A 534 11.09 3.66 12.15
N PRO A 535 11.33 2.38 11.80
CA PRO A 535 10.65 1.25 12.42
C PRO A 535 10.87 1.22 13.94
N THR A 536 9.77 1.03 14.65
CA THR A 536 9.76 0.76 16.10
C THR A 536 9.62 -0.72 16.36
N GLY A 537 10.07 -1.19 17.53
CA GLY A 537 9.89 -2.59 17.94
C GLY A 537 10.72 -3.58 17.12
N LEU A 538 11.84 -3.14 16.55
CA LEU A 538 12.79 -4.05 15.91
C LEU A 538 13.34 -5.05 16.96
N PRO A 539 13.33 -6.35 16.67
CA PRO A 539 13.75 -7.38 17.63
C PRO A 539 15.26 -7.43 17.79
N ASP A 540 15.70 -7.94 18.95
CA ASP A 540 17.12 -8.22 19.20
C ASP A 540 17.68 -9.17 18.13
N GLY A 541 18.87 -8.84 17.61
CA GLY A 541 19.56 -9.62 16.58
C GLY A 541 19.48 -9.02 15.18
N TYR A 542 18.48 -8.17 14.89
CA TYR A 542 18.47 -7.35 13.68
C TYR A 542 19.46 -6.18 13.83
N ALA A 543 20.38 -6.03 12.89
CA ALA A 543 21.55 -5.15 13.04
C ALA A 543 21.31 -3.71 12.61
N HIS A 544 20.17 -3.43 11.96
CA HIS A 544 19.89 -2.16 11.28
C HIS A 544 18.78 -1.37 11.96
N THR A 545 18.72 -0.08 11.64
CA THR A 545 17.67 0.83 12.15
C THR A 545 16.60 1.13 11.11
N VAL A 546 16.77 0.61 9.89
CA VAL A 546 15.86 0.77 8.75
C VAL A 546 15.53 -0.61 8.17
N VAL A 547 14.43 -0.69 7.45
CA VAL A 547 14.02 -1.81 6.58
C VAL A 547 13.87 -1.24 5.18
N SER A 548 14.23 -1.99 4.16
CA SER A 548 14.18 -1.53 2.76
C SER A 548 13.27 -2.37 1.88
N LEU A 549 12.99 -3.61 2.29
CA LEU A 549 12.14 -4.51 1.51
C LEU A 549 11.19 -5.25 2.46
N THR A 550 9.92 -4.89 2.40
CA THR A 550 8.86 -5.52 3.20
C THR A 550 8.12 -6.54 2.36
N TRP A 551 7.83 -7.68 2.96
CA TRP A 551 7.07 -8.79 2.38
C TRP A 551 5.86 -9.14 3.26
N GLY A 552 4.97 -9.99 2.77
CA GLY A 552 3.93 -10.61 3.60
C GLY A 552 4.51 -11.37 4.80
N ALA A 553 5.61 -12.09 4.60
CA ALA A 553 6.23 -12.97 5.58
C ALA A 553 7.56 -12.47 6.18
N LYS A 554 8.13 -11.37 5.70
CA LYS A 554 9.46 -10.92 6.15
C LYS A 554 9.69 -9.43 5.93
N ARG A 555 10.73 -8.92 6.58
CA ARG A 555 11.23 -7.54 6.46
C ARG A 555 12.74 -7.60 6.39
N ASP A 556 13.30 -7.12 5.29
CA ASP A 556 14.71 -7.27 4.97
C ASP A 556 15.44 -5.91 4.87
N HIS A 557 16.73 -5.94 5.20
CA HIS A 557 17.71 -4.90 4.88
C HIS A 557 18.47 -5.31 3.61
N ALA A 558 17.78 -5.26 2.47
CA ALA A 558 18.30 -5.66 1.17
C ALA A 558 17.67 -4.84 0.04
N THR A 559 18.24 -4.90 -1.15
CA THR A 559 17.54 -4.47 -2.37
C THR A 559 17.57 -5.55 -3.44
N TRP A 560 16.76 -5.39 -4.48
CA TRP A 560 16.75 -6.23 -5.67
C TRP A 560 18.01 -6.12 -6.53
N PHE A 561 18.81 -5.05 -6.38
CA PHE A 561 19.89 -4.72 -7.32
C PHE A 561 21.27 -4.50 -6.68
N SER A 562 21.36 -4.22 -5.37
CA SER A 562 22.62 -3.90 -4.70
C SER A 562 22.56 -4.15 -3.18
N ASP A 563 23.64 -4.68 -2.62
CA ASP A 563 23.83 -4.83 -1.17
C ASP A 563 24.55 -3.62 -0.52
N GLU A 564 24.95 -2.63 -1.32
CA GLU A 564 25.58 -1.40 -0.82
C GLU A 564 24.62 -0.64 0.12
N PRO A 565 25.04 -0.25 1.34
CA PRO A 565 24.18 0.45 2.28
C PRO A 565 23.60 1.78 1.74
N SER A 566 24.33 2.43 0.82
CA SER A 566 23.85 3.61 0.09
C SER A 566 22.65 3.31 -0.80
N ALA A 567 22.63 2.15 -1.48
CA ALA A 567 21.50 1.72 -2.30
C ALA A 567 20.28 1.39 -1.43
N ILE A 568 20.51 0.68 -0.31
CA ILE A 568 19.47 0.24 0.63
C ILE A 568 18.73 1.43 1.25
N LEU A 569 19.43 2.50 1.62
CA LEU A 569 18.78 3.72 2.08
C LEU A 569 18.27 4.59 0.91
N GLY A 570 19.06 4.75 -0.15
CA GLY A 570 18.76 5.63 -1.28
C GLY A 570 17.46 5.26 -2.01
N ILE A 571 17.15 3.98 -2.14
CA ILE A 571 15.91 3.50 -2.77
C ILE A 571 14.64 3.88 -1.99
N GLN A 572 14.77 4.23 -0.70
CA GLN A 572 13.67 4.75 0.14
C GLN A 572 13.56 6.27 0.12
N LEU A 573 14.41 6.95 -0.65
CA LEU A 573 14.52 8.41 -0.69
C LEU A 573 14.24 8.98 -2.08
N LEU A 574 14.40 8.17 -3.13
CA LEU A 574 14.13 8.60 -4.50
C LEU A 574 12.63 8.51 -4.84
N PRO A 575 12.08 9.46 -5.61
CA PRO A 575 12.73 10.66 -6.09
C PRO A 575 12.79 11.77 -5.02
N VAL A 576 13.88 12.56 -5.02
CA VAL A 576 13.92 13.82 -4.26
C VAL A 576 12.94 14.80 -4.87
N SER A 577 11.98 15.23 -4.07
CA SER A 577 10.84 16.05 -4.49
C SER A 577 10.30 16.88 -3.32
N PRO A 578 9.53 17.95 -3.58
CA PRO A 578 8.95 18.77 -2.51
C PRO A 578 8.07 17.99 -1.53
N ILE A 579 7.47 16.89 -1.98
CA ILE A 579 6.65 16.02 -1.12
C ILE A 579 7.50 15.30 -0.06
N GLY A 580 8.76 14.97 -0.37
CA GLY A 580 9.73 14.42 0.59
C GLY A 580 9.89 15.26 1.85
N LEU A 581 9.88 16.60 1.73
CA LEU A 581 10.01 17.51 2.87
C LEU A 581 8.85 17.46 3.87
N GLN A 582 7.70 16.87 3.50
CA GLN A 582 6.54 16.75 4.40
C GLN A 582 6.64 15.55 5.34
N TYR A 583 7.32 14.46 4.93
CA TYR A 583 7.40 13.24 5.73
C TYR A 583 8.82 12.86 6.16
N LEU A 584 9.85 13.22 5.40
CA LEU A 584 11.25 12.90 5.73
C LEU A 584 11.88 13.86 6.76
N ALA A 585 11.38 15.10 6.85
CA ALA A 585 11.97 16.16 7.67
C ALA A 585 11.49 16.18 9.13
N GLY A 586 10.93 15.07 9.63
CA GLY A 586 10.27 15.01 10.95
C GLY A 586 11.23 14.97 12.14
N ASP A 587 12.28 14.15 12.09
CA ASP A 587 13.27 14.00 13.17
C ASP A 587 14.70 14.03 12.63
N PRO A 588 15.43 15.16 12.78
CA PRO A 588 16.82 15.29 12.36
C PRO A 588 17.77 14.25 12.97
N ARG A 589 17.47 13.73 14.18
CA ARG A 589 18.30 12.68 14.80
C ARG A 589 18.13 11.36 14.07
N ARG A 590 16.92 11.06 13.62
CA ARG A 590 16.63 9.86 12.85
C ARG A 590 17.30 9.91 11.48
N VAL A 591 17.28 11.07 10.83
CA VAL A 591 18.05 11.32 9.59
C VAL A 591 19.53 11.02 9.81
N ALA A 592 20.13 11.60 10.85
CA ALA A 592 21.55 11.38 11.18
C ALA A 592 21.87 9.89 11.44
N LEU A 593 20.98 9.17 12.13
CA LEU A 593 21.13 7.75 12.42
C LEU A 593 21.07 6.91 11.14
N ASN A 594 20.09 7.18 10.27
CA ASN A 594 19.92 6.46 9.01
C ASN A 594 21.11 6.67 8.08
N VAL A 595 21.58 7.92 7.94
CA VAL A 595 22.78 8.24 7.14
C VAL A 595 24.03 7.58 7.72
N ALA A 596 24.18 7.55 9.04
CA ALA A 596 25.29 6.84 9.68
C ALA A 596 25.22 5.32 9.42
N GLY A 597 24.03 4.73 9.49
CA GLY A 597 23.78 3.32 9.17
C GLY A 597 24.11 2.97 7.71
N ALA A 598 23.88 3.90 6.79
CA ALA A 598 24.26 3.77 5.37
C ALA A 598 25.77 3.98 5.09
N GLY A 599 26.59 4.25 6.10
CA GLY A 599 28.03 4.45 5.95
C GLY A 599 28.49 5.92 6.01
N GLY A 600 27.63 6.85 6.42
CA GLY A 600 27.96 8.28 6.55
C GLY A 600 28.34 8.91 5.20
N GLU A 601 29.34 9.80 5.18
CA GLU A 601 29.74 10.47 3.93
C GLU A 601 30.22 9.52 2.84
N SER A 602 30.71 8.32 3.19
CA SER A 602 31.14 7.33 2.19
C SER A 602 29.97 6.82 1.33
N ALA A 603 28.75 6.85 1.89
CA ALA A 603 27.53 6.47 1.19
C ALA A 603 27.24 7.37 -0.01
N PHE A 604 27.68 8.63 0.03
CA PHE A 604 27.30 9.63 -0.97
C PHE A 604 27.87 9.35 -2.36
N GLY A 605 28.94 8.57 -2.45
CA GLY A 605 29.56 8.16 -3.71
C GLY A 605 29.06 6.81 -4.24
N GLY A 606 28.26 6.07 -3.47
CA GLY A 606 27.72 4.76 -3.88
C GLY A 606 26.46 4.87 -4.76
N PRO A 607 25.88 3.73 -5.15
CA PRO A 607 24.61 3.71 -5.89
C PRO A 607 23.52 4.45 -5.10
N LEU A 608 22.78 5.35 -5.77
CA LEU A 608 21.77 6.23 -5.15
C LEU A 608 22.31 7.12 -4.02
N GLY A 609 23.63 7.29 -3.93
CA GLY A 609 24.28 8.07 -2.88
C GLY A 609 24.01 9.58 -2.95
N ASP A 610 23.57 10.09 -4.10
CA ASP A 610 23.04 11.45 -4.24
C ASP A 610 21.76 11.66 -3.43
N TYR A 611 20.84 10.71 -3.44
CA TYR A 611 19.64 10.79 -2.61
C TYR A 611 20.00 10.75 -1.11
N VAL A 612 20.97 9.91 -0.72
CA VAL A 612 21.48 9.86 0.65
C VAL A 612 22.15 11.19 1.06
N LEU A 613 22.92 11.80 0.16
CA LEU A 613 23.51 13.13 0.34
C LEU A 613 22.44 14.19 0.59
N LEU A 614 21.41 14.23 -0.26
CA LEU A 614 20.33 15.22 -0.13
C LEU A 614 19.48 15.01 1.12
N TYR A 615 19.21 13.76 1.49
CA TYR A 615 18.54 13.43 2.75
C TYR A 615 19.37 13.85 3.97
N SER A 616 20.69 13.72 3.93
CA SER A 616 21.58 14.11 5.04
C SER A 616 21.45 15.58 5.45
N ALA A 617 21.06 16.45 4.53
CA ALA A 617 20.81 17.86 4.80
C ALA A 617 19.71 18.10 5.86
N LEU A 618 18.78 17.14 6.03
CA LEU A 618 17.71 17.20 7.03
C LEU A 618 18.21 16.89 8.46
N ALA A 619 19.46 16.48 8.65
CA ALA A 619 20.03 16.15 9.97
C ALA A 619 20.40 17.37 10.82
N GLY A 620 20.30 18.59 10.25
CA GLY A 620 20.51 19.86 10.93
C GLY A 620 21.53 20.77 10.24
N PRO A 621 21.79 21.97 10.78
CA PRO A 621 22.51 23.03 10.06
C PRO A 621 23.92 22.64 9.58
N ALA A 622 24.71 21.96 10.43
CA ALA A 622 26.05 21.53 10.04
C ALA A 622 26.05 20.45 8.94
N ALA A 623 25.06 19.56 8.95
CA ALA A 623 24.91 18.56 7.90
C ALA A 623 24.42 19.18 6.59
N LEU A 624 23.53 20.18 6.67
CA LEU A 624 23.11 20.98 5.52
C LEU A 624 24.29 21.73 4.89
N ASP A 625 25.11 22.43 5.69
CA ASP A 625 26.32 23.11 5.20
C ASP A 625 27.25 22.15 4.44
N ARG A 626 27.44 20.94 5.00
CA ARG A 626 28.26 19.90 4.39
C ARG A 626 27.64 19.33 3.12
N ALA A 627 26.33 19.12 3.10
CA ALA A 627 25.62 18.61 1.94
C ALA A 627 25.67 19.60 0.76
N GLU A 628 25.56 20.90 1.03
CA GLU A 628 25.70 21.96 0.01
C GLU A 628 27.11 22.04 -0.58
N GLU A 629 28.16 21.92 0.23
CA GLU A 629 29.54 21.85 -0.24
C GLU A 629 29.72 20.68 -1.23
N LEU A 630 29.31 19.48 -0.81
CA LEU A 630 29.46 18.26 -1.60
C LEU A 630 28.60 18.24 -2.86
N ALA A 631 27.37 18.77 -2.79
CA ALA A 631 26.49 18.86 -3.94
C ALA A 631 27.07 19.76 -5.04
N ARG A 632 27.74 20.86 -4.69
CA ARG A 632 28.40 21.76 -5.66
C ARG A 632 29.60 21.10 -6.35
N GLU A 633 30.33 20.23 -5.66
CA GLU A 633 31.49 19.51 -6.22
C GLU A 633 31.09 18.28 -7.04
N ARG A 634 29.85 17.80 -6.92
CA ARG A 634 29.39 16.58 -7.56
C ARG A 634 29.36 16.70 -9.09
N ALA A 635 29.95 15.71 -9.76
CA ALA A 635 30.08 15.68 -11.21
C ALA A 635 28.89 15.02 -11.94
N SER A 636 28.17 14.11 -11.28
CA SER A 636 27.06 13.36 -11.88
C SER A 636 25.96 13.07 -10.87
N TRP A 637 24.74 12.93 -11.36
CA TRP A 637 23.52 12.67 -10.60
C TRP A 637 22.80 11.48 -11.24
N ASP A 638 21.97 10.80 -10.47
CA ASP A 638 21.03 9.79 -10.96
C ASP A 638 20.16 10.35 -12.11
N ASP A 639 19.73 9.49 -13.01
CA ASP A 639 19.00 9.87 -14.23
C ASP A 639 17.61 10.45 -13.98
N GLY A 640 17.02 10.24 -12.80
CA GLY A 640 15.79 10.90 -12.35
C GLY A 640 16.02 12.21 -11.61
N LEU A 641 17.27 12.65 -11.46
CA LEU A 641 17.65 13.85 -10.73
C LEU A 641 18.38 14.85 -11.63
N SER A 642 18.33 16.12 -11.25
CA SER A 642 19.12 17.17 -11.88
C SER A 642 19.89 17.95 -10.82
N ARG A 643 20.97 18.61 -11.23
CA ARG A 643 21.77 19.42 -10.31
C ARG A 643 20.95 20.59 -9.79
N SER A 644 20.15 21.23 -10.64
CA SER A 644 19.22 22.31 -10.25
C SER A 644 18.17 21.84 -9.25
N ALA A 645 17.58 20.65 -9.41
CA ALA A 645 16.63 20.08 -8.46
C ALA A 645 17.30 19.75 -7.11
N ALA A 646 18.53 19.20 -7.13
CA ALA A 646 19.33 18.94 -5.94
C ALA A 646 19.65 20.23 -5.17
N LEU A 647 20.08 21.28 -5.87
CA LEU A 647 20.34 22.60 -5.26
C LEU A 647 19.06 23.25 -4.74
N ALA A 648 17.94 23.12 -5.46
CA ALA A 648 16.64 23.63 -5.02
C ALA A 648 16.13 22.92 -3.76
N TRP A 649 16.34 21.61 -3.64
CA TRP A 649 16.08 20.86 -2.42
C TRP A 649 16.86 21.43 -1.23
N LEU A 650 18.18 21.60 -1.38
CA LEU A 650 19.05 22.12 -0.31
C LEU A 650 18.66 23.55 0.09
N ALA A 651 18.36 24.40 -0.89
CA ALA A 651 17.83 25.74 -0.66
C ALA A 651 16.49 25.72 0.11
N ALA A 652 15.56 24.84 -0.25
CA ALA A 652 14.30 24.69 0.47
C ALA A 652 14.51 24.21 1.91
N VAL A 653 15.47 23.31 2.15
CA VAL A 653 15.83 22.88 3.52
C VAL A 653 16.43 24.06 4.31
N ARG A 654 17.29 24.87 3.70
CA ARG A 654 17.89 26.07 4.28
C ARG A 654 16.82 27.08 4.71
N LEU A 655 15.89 27.40 3.84
CA LEU A 655 14.81 28.36 4.09
C LEU A 655 13.84 27.90 5.19
N ARG A 656 13.67 26.58 5.37
CA ARG A 656 12.86 26.02 6.47
C ARG A 656 13.56 26.02 7.82
N SER A 657 14.89 26.14 7.83
CA SER A 657 15.72 26.03 9.03
C SER A 657 16.12 27.38 9.63
N GLY A 658 16.04 28.46 8.83
CA GLY A 658 16.25 29.85 9.25
C GLY A 658 14.95 30.52 9.65
#